data_AF-A0A9P5XT61-F1
#
_entry.id   AF-A0A9P5XT61-F1
#
_cell.length_a   1.000
_cell.length_b   1.000
_cell.length_c   1.000
_cell.angle_alpha   90.00
_cell.angle_beta   90.00
_cell.angle_gamma   90.00
#
_symmetry.space_group_name_H-M   'P 1'
#
loop_
_entity.id
_entity.type
_entity.pdbx_description
1 polymer ?
#
loop_
_entity_poly.entity_id
_entity_poly.type
_entity_poly.pdbx_seq_one_letter_code
_entity_poly.pdbx_strand_id
1 'polypeptide(L)'
;MLHQTARRLWKQALWMTKIKLVYTRITLNRFTTLYFFLALLNCVVLVILQGVTYQDNATAVNAIQGLLAGHPTNRSLPVFSDGVLMMCEDIPHTACVIVATAKPDNSIATREIDEIAARVGRKVDIQARQNLPLSPLKKGDEDSDDESGEESDDESDADSDDEDEDEGSSSGPPVNGTASDNGEAGPGTAGKIGRPLDGDPGNNGTNPQGKMSPSNILVDSKCTYVLRWLDDIFDDAKREDLVTLVFQLWSFSLAFATVLNESLPHLGASLASHILGTAWAAYRVSSTELLREEYMSLISAGACNGTDLLGDWWEIRKLHAIPVVVVSALTLLATGILSINLYKIYASQSFSRVGASPQIHRIYKLVLFLSVDLHLTGFFSIASTAIWIDKITHDTIRSMAEHLRFYLAAFAVFLVITLPWLYLGWVCVRRECRKRFWIFVVLSAVLLTILTLMFASPLYRFIFRTWPFFATMTVTSYILMVATILLAIWCRLNFGKGLAHFLQVTDALEGADFTPVYFAKDEKSDIEFAVRFDGGYQPPNTYVDKPEASHPSPKGVRGQSVYSEANGVPVMLSSTPPLFQEMSLAKYGRSDHLSMELGAGSEKVGYTSPQIPPQSATDSARSRVRENSRRLSSSSGSSHASNGSTRQGLPSNPRSNISTSNKF
;
A
#
# COMPACT_ATOMS: atom_id res chain seq x y z
N MET A 1 -22.22 27.23 -31.69
CA MET A 1 -21.97 25.76 -31.72
C MET A 1 -20.50 25.41 -32.01
N LEU A 2 -19.91 25.83 -33.14
CA LEU A 2 -18.54 25.45 -33.59
C LEU A 2 -17.44 25.40 -32.50
N HIS A 3 -17.39 26.34 -31.57
CA HIS A 3 -16.40 26.37 -30.49
C HIS A 3 -16.50 25.18 -29.50
N GLN A 4 -17.69 24.58 -29.33
CA GLN A 4 -17.85 23.37 -28.50
C GLN A 4 -17.39 22.10 -29.22
N THR A 5 -17.66 21.95 -30.53
CA THR A 5 -17.13 20.83 -31.32
C THR A 5 -15.61 20.90 -31.44
N ALA A 6 -15.03 22.09 -31.66
CA ALA A 6 -13.58 22.27 -31.63
C ALA A 6 -12.95 21.81 -30.29
N ARG A 7 -13.54 22.17 -29.14
CA ARG A 7 -13.08 21.72 -27.81
C ARG A 7 -13.22 20.21 -27.60
N ARG A 8 -14.23 19.54 -28.18
CA ARG A 8 -14.37 18.07 -28.14
C ARG A 8 -13.29 17.39 -29.00
N LEU A 9 -13.11 17.85 -30.24
CA LEU A 9 -12.09 17.33 -31.16
C LEU A 9 -10.66 17.50 -30.61
N TRP A 10 -10.35 18.65 -29.98
CA TRP A 10 -9.03 18.87 -29.39
C TRP A 10 -8.77 17.98 -28.17
N LYS A 11 -9.79 17.73 -27.31
CA LYS A 11 -9.70 16.73 -26.24
C LYS A 11 -9.47 15.31 -26.78
N GLN A 12 -10.15 14.94 -27.86
CA GLN A 12 -9.96 13.63 -28.52
C GLN A 12 -8.54 13.52 -29.12
N ALA A 13 -8.03 14.56 -29.79
CA ALA A 13 -6.67 14.59 -30.32
C ALA A 13 -5.60 14.42 -29.21
N LEU A 14 -5.74 15.14 -28.10
CA LEU A 14 -4.84 15.04 -26.93
C LEU A 14 -4.92 13.68 -26.20
N TRP A 15 -6.03 12.94 -26.36
CA TRP A 15 -6.16 11.57 -25.85
C TRP A 15 -5.50 10.57 -26.80
N MET A 16 -5.71 10.72 -28.12
CA MET A 16 -5.10 9.88 -29.15
C MET A 16 -3.57 10.00 -29.20
N THR A 17 -2.98 11.19 -29.00
CA THR A 17 -1.53 11.34 -28.91
C THR A 17 -0.95 10.64 -27.68
N LYS A 18 -1.63 10.73 -26.52
CA LYS A 18 -1.26 9.98 -25.32
C LYS A 18 -1.35 8.46 -25.53
N ILE A 19 -2.42 7.96 -26.14
CA ILE A 19 -2.54 6.53 -26.48
C ILE A 19 -1.40 6.09 -27.41
N LYS A 20 -1.03 6.89 -28.42
CA LYS A 20 0.09 6.55 -29.30
C LYS A 20 1.42 6.45 -28.54
N LEU A 21 1.70 7.40 -27.65
CA LEU A 21 2.90 7.38 -26.80
C LEU A 21 2.91 6.15 -25.88
N VAL A 22 1.79 5.88 -25.19
CA VAL A 22 1.58 4.67 -24.36
C VAL A 22 1.84 3.40 -25.16
N TYR A 23 1.27 3.28 -26.36
CA TYR A 23 1.49 2.13 -27.24
C TYR A 23 2.96 1.97 -27.64
N THR A 24 3.61 3.06 -28.07
CA THR A 24 5.03 3.05 -28.42
C THR A 24 5.91 2.60 -27.24
N ARG A 25 5.69 3.10 -26.02
CA ARG A 25 6.42 2.67 -24.80
C ARG A 25 6.16 1.19 -24.47
N ILE A 26 4.90 0.74 -24.49
CA ILE A 26 4.55 -0.69 -24.26
C ILE A 26 5.27 -1.60 -25.28
N THR A 27 5.30 -1.22 -26.56
CA THR A 27 5.87 -2.05 -27.64
C THR A 27 7.38 -1.88 -27.85
N LEU A 28 8.05 -0.99 -27.12
CA LEU A 28 9.47 -0.64 -27.32
C LEU A 28 10.41 -1.85 -27.14
N ASN A 29 10.09 -2.74 -26.21
CA ASN A 29 10.89 -3.90 -25.85
C ASN A 29 9.99 -5.11 -25.58
N ARG A 30 10.34 -6.27 -26.16
CA ARG A 30 9.61 -7.54 -25.99
C ARG A 30 9.38 -7.91 -24.52
N PHE A 31 10.35 -7.64 -23.63
CA PHE A 31 10.20 -7.88 -22.20
C PHE A 31 9.18 -6.94 -21.55
N THR A 32 9.15 -5.67 -21.95
CA THR A 32 8.20 -4.66 -21.48
C THR A 32 6.78 -5.00 -21.94
N THR A 33 6.61 -5.38 -23.20
CA THR A 33 5.34 -5.89 -23.76
C THR A 33 4.82 -7.08 -22.95
N LEU A 34 5.68 -8.08 -22.70
CA LEU A 34 5.29 -9.32 -22.03
C LEU A 34 4.96 -9.07 -20.54
N TYR A 35 5.76 -8.26 -19.84
CA TYR A 35 5.50 -7.83 -18.46
C TYR A 35 4.16 -7.08 -18.35
N PHE A 36 3.86 -6.16 -19.27
CA PHE A 36 2.57 -5.44 -19.28
C PHE A 36 1.39 -6.40 -19.45
N PHE A 37 1.42 -7.30 -20.44
CA PHE A 37 0.32 -8.25 -20.65
C PHE A 37 0.19 -9.28 -19.53
N LEU A 38 1.30 -9.72 -18.91
CA LEU A 38 1.29 -10.57 -17.73
C LEU A 38 0.64 -9.86 -16.53
N ALA A 39 1.02 -8.61 -16.25
CA ALA A 39 0.44 -7.82 -15.16
C ALA A 39 -1.06 -7.58 -15.37
N LEU A 40 -1.48 -7.26 -16.61
CA LEU A 40 -2.88 -7.09 -16.98
C LEU A 40 -3.68 -8.39 -16.82
N LEU A 41 -3.17 -9.51 -17.36
CA LEU A 41 -3.82 -10.82 -17.25
C LEU A 41 -3.95 -11.26 -15.79
N ASN A 42 -2.88 -11.12 -15.00
CA ASN A 42 -2.91 -11.42 -13.57
C ASN A 42 -3.93 -10.55 -12.82
N CYS A 43 -3.98 -9.24 -13.11
CA CYS A 43 -4.95 -8.35 -12.50
C CYS A 43 -6.39 -8.81 -12.77
N VAL A 44 -6.73 -9.11 -14.03
CA VAL A 44 -8.06 -9.60 -14.42
C VAL A 44 -8.38 -10.93 -13.74
N VAL A 45 -7.47 -11.91 -13.76
CA VAL A 45 -7.69 -13.24 -13.16
C VAL A 45 -7.85 -13.15 -11.64
N LEU A 46 -6.98 -12.42 -10.94
CA LEU A 46 -7.06 -12.31 -9.48
C LEU A 46 -8.28 -11.50 -9.03
N VAL A 47 -8.66 -10.42 -9.72
CA VAL A 47 -9.89 -9.66 -9.42
C VAL A 47 -11.14 -10.52 -9.62
N ILE A 48 -11.18 -11.40 -10.64
CA ILE A 48 -12.28 -12.36 -10.82
C ILE A 48 -12.32 -13.36 -9.66
N LEU A 49 -11.20 -13.99 -9.31
CA LEU A 49 -11.15 -14.99 -8.23
C LEU A 49 -11.49 -14.38 -6.86
N GLN A 50 -10.99 -13.17 -6.56
CA GLN A 50 -11.32 -12.42 -5.34
C GLN A 50 -12.79 -11.96 -5.32
N GLY A 51 -13.37 -11.64 -6.49
CA GLY A 51 -14.79 -11.36 -6.62
C GLY A 51 -15.67 -12.58 -6.28
N VAL A 52 -15.22 -13.78 -6.61
CA VAL A 52 -15.88 -15.03 -6.19
C VAL A 52 -15.75 -15.24 -4.68
N THR A 53 -14.55 -15.13 -4.09
CA THR A 53 -14.40 -15.33 -2.62
C THR A 53 -15.12 -14.27 -1.79
N TYR A 54 -15.26 -13.05 -2.32
CA TYR A 54 -16.14 -12.00 -1.77
C TYR A 54 -17.61 -12.42 -1.81
N GLN A 55 -18.09 -12.96 -2.93
CA GLN A 55 -19.47 -13.40 -3.09
C GLN A 55 -19.80 -14.61 -2.21
N ASP A 56 -18.86 -15.55 -2.03
CA ASP A 56 -19.00 -16.67 -1.09
C ASP A 56 -19.17 -16.18 0.36
N ASN A 57 -18.35 -15.21 0.77
CA ASN A 57 -18.43 -14.55 2.08
C ASN A 57 -19.77 -13.81 2.25
N ALA A 58 -20.15 -12.97 1.28
CA ALA A 58 -21.41 -12.25 1.32
C ALA A 58 -22.63 -13.20 1.39
N THR A 59 -22.56 -14.36 0.74
CA THR A 59 -23.62 -15.38 0.80
C THR A 59 -23.72 -16.00 2.20
N ALA A 60 -22.60 -16.30 2.85
CA ALA A 60 -22.59 -16.82 4.22
C ALA A 60 -23.06 -15.80 5.27
N VAL A 61 -22.64 -14.54 5.15
CA VAL A 61 -23.16 -13.42 5.99
C VAL A 61 -24.69 -13.35 5.87
N ASN A 62 -25.23 -13.30 4.64
CA ASN A 62 -26.67 -13.27 4.42
C ASN A 62 -27.42 -14.48 5.01
N ALA A 63 -26.81 -15.68 4.95
CA ALA A 63 -27.39 -16.89 5.55
C ALA A 63 -27.44 -16.82 7.09
N ILE A 64 -26.34 -16.40 7.74
CA ILE A 64 -26.28 -16.25 9.20
C ILE A 64 -27.23 -15.14 9.67
N GLN A 65 -27.25 -13.99 8.99
CA GLN A 65 -28.16 -12.89 9.33
C GLN A 65 -29.63 -13.28 9.18
N GLY A 66 -29.97 -14.17 8.23
CA GLY A 66 -31.29 -14.79 8.13
C GLY A 66 -31.68 -15.62 9.36
N LEU A 67 -30.74 -16.33 9.98
CA LEU A 67 -30.96 -17.08 11.23
C LEU A 67 -31.03 -16.14 12.46
N LEU A 68 -30.24 -15.08 12.47
CA LEU A 68 -30.19 -14.10 13.57
C LEU A 68 -31.41 -13.16 13.57
N ALA A 69 -32.06 -12.90 12.44
CA ALA A 69 -33.17 -11.94 12.30
C ALA A 69 -34.39 -12.21 13.21
N GLY A 70 -34.59 -13.45 13.66
CA GLY A 70 -35.66 -13.81 14.61
C GLY A 70 -35.35 -13.50 16.08
N HIS A 71 -34.11 -13.15 16.43
CA HIS A 71 -33.62 -13.10 17.81
C HIS A 71 -33.19 -11.69 18.23
N PRO A 72 -33.86 -11.04 19.20
CA PRO A 72 -33.47 -9.72 19.68
C PRO A 72 -32.11 -9.82 20.41
N THR A 73 -31.05 -9.31 19.79
CA THR A 73 -29.69 -9.45 20.30
C THR A 73 -29.34 -8.34 21.29
N ASN A 74 -28.97 -8.75 22.51
CA ASN A 74 -28.39 -7.85 23.51
C ASN A 74 -27.08 -7.24 22.99
N ARG A 75 -26.75 -6.03 23.47
CA ARG A 75 -25.49 -5.34 23.12
C ARG A 75 -24.30 -5.96 23.84
N SER A 76 -23.87 -7.11 23.34
CA SER A 76 -22.71 -7.82 23.84
C SER A 76 -21.73 -8.18 22.72
N LEU A 77 -20.45 -8.14 23.08
CA LEU A 77 -19.30 -8.36 22.21
C LEU A 77 -18.87 -9.83 22.33
N PRO A 78 -18.90 -10.62 21.23
CA PRO A 78 -18.28 -11.94 21.24
C PRO A 78 -16.76 -11.81 21.33
N VAL A 79 -16.15 -12.55 22.26
CA VAL A 79 -14.70 -12.62 22.48
C VAL A 79 -14.31 -14.09 22.57
N PHE A 80 -13.56 -14.58 21.60
CA PHE A 80 -12.96 -15.91 21.62
C PHE A 80 -11.51 -15.81 22.12
N SER A 81 -11.17 -16.56 23.16
CA SER A 81 -9.81 -16.64 23.71
C SER A 81 -9.62 -18.01 24.34
N ASP A 82 -8.45 -18.64 24.13
CA ASP A 82 -8.04 -19.87 24.83
C ASP A 82 -9.04 -21.04 24.69
N GLY A 83 -9.72 -21.12 23.54
CA GLY A 83 -10.77 -22.12 23.27
C GLY A 83 -12.13 -21.82 23.90
N VAL A 84 -12.31 -20.65 24.52
CA VAL A 84 -13.55 -20.24 25.20
C VAL A 84 -14.17 -19.03 24.49
N LEU A 85 -15.45 -19.16 24.10
CA LEU A 85 -16.24 -18.02 23.63
C LEU A 85 -17.01 -17.40 24.79
N MET A 86 -16.72 -16.13 25.03
CA MET A 86 -17.36 -15.29 26.02
C MET A 86 -18.16 -14.19 25.34
N MET A 87 -19.29 -13.80 25.93
CA MET A 87 -20.01 -12.58 25.57
C MET A 87 -19.72 -11.53 26.63
N CYS A 88 -19.07 -10.43 26.24
CA CYS A 88 -18.69 -9.34 27.12
C CYS A 88 -19.62 -8.13 26.96
N GLU A 89 -19.88 -7.39 28.04
CA GLU A 89 -20.66 -6.15 27.98
C GLU A 89 -19.81 -4.96 27.52
N ASP A 90 -18.51 -4.92 27.88
CA ASP A 90 -17.61 -3.80 27.59
C ASP A 90 -16.12 -4.22 27.49
N ILE A 91 -15.28 -3.33 26.94
CA ILE A 91 -13.83 -3.50 26.76
C ILE A 91 -13.07 -2.65 27.80
N PRO A 92 -12.15 -3.22 28.61
CA PRO A 92 -11.53 -4.52 28.46
C PRO A 92 -12.05 -5.56 29.47
N HIS A 93 -13.15 -6.23 29.14
CA HIS A 93 -13.59 -7.48 29.78
C HIS A 93 -14.05 -7.36 31.26
N THR A 94 -14.62 -6.21 31.63
CA THR A 94 -15.11 -5.94 33.00
C THR A 94 -16.30 -6.81 33.43
N ALA A 95 -17.12 -7.25 32.47
CA ALA A 95 -18.14 -8.27 32.65
C ALA A 95 -18.22 -9.15 31.39
N CYS A 96 -17.91 -10.44 31.53
CA CYS A 96 -17.96 -11.42 30.44
C CYS A 96 -18.57 -12.74 30.93
N VAL A 97 -19.48 -13.30 30.15
CA VAL A 97 -20.15 -14.58 30.44
C VAL A 97 -19.70 -15.64 29.43
N ILE A 98 -19.23 -16.78 29.92
CA ILE A 98 -18.89 -17.93 29.08
C ILE A 98 -20.17 -18.49 28.46
N VAL A 99 -20.24 -18.53 27.13
CA VAL A 99 -21.38 -19.07 26.37
C VAL A 99 -21.08 -20.47 25.85
N ALA A 100 -19.87 -20.66 25.31
CA ALA A 100 -19.43 -21.93 24.78
C ALA A 100 -17.94 -22.14 25.07
N THR A 101 -17.57 -23.39 25.34
CA THR A 101 -16.19 -23.86 25.37
C THR A 101 -16.02 -24.79 24.19
N ALA A 102 -14.98 -24.59 23.36
CA ALA A 102 -14.59 -25.56 22.37
C ALA A 102 -14.36 -26.90 23.10
N LYS A 103 -14.94 -27.97 22.57
CA LYS A 103 -14.80 -29.30 23.17
C LYS A 103 -13.33 -29.69 23.09
N PRO A 104 -12.62 -29.92 24.21
CA PRO A 104 -11.20 -30.25 24.16
C PRO A 104 -11.04 -31.54 23.35
N ASP A 105 -10.20 -31.50 22.32
CA ASP A 105 -9.96 -32.67 21.49
C ASP A 105 -9.01 -33.63 22.21
N ASN A 106 -9.63 -34.40 23.10
CA ASN A 106 -9.02 -35.48 23.86
C ASN A 106 -8.38 -36.57 22.97
N SER A 107 -8.53 -36.53 21.63
CA SER A 107 -7.88 -37.46 20.71
C SER A 107 -6.50 -37.00 20.21
N ILE A 108 -6.20 -35.70 20.22
CA ILE A 108 -4.91 -35.15 19.73
C ILE A 108 -3.94 -34.95 20.88
N ALA A 109 -4.37 -34.29 21.97
CA ALA A 109 -3.52 -34.03 23.12
C ALA A 109 -3.03 -35.32 23.81
N THR A 110 -3.87 -36.37 23.84
CA THR A 110 -3.44 -37.70 24.29
C THR A 110 -2.48 -38.35 23.29
N ARG A 111 -2.72 -38.24 21.98
CA ARG A 111 -1.85 -38.85 20.96
C ARG A 111 -0.44 -38.28 20.92
N GLU A 112 -0.26 -36.96 21.00
CA GLU A 112 1.11 -36.40 21.07
C GLU A 112 1.78 -36.75 22.40
N ILE A 113 1.07 -36.69 23.54
CA ILE A 113 1.65 -37.05 24.83
C ILE A 113 1.99 -38.54 24.90
N ASP A 114 1.14 -39.43 24.39
CA ASP A 114 1.39 -40.88 24.33
C ASP A 114 2.47 -41.23 23.29
N GLU A 115 2.55 -40.55 22.15
CA GLU A 115 3.64 -40.78 21.20
C GLU A 115 4.98 -40.25 21.73
N ILE A 116 5.01 -39.08 22.37
CA ILE A 116 6.21 -38.56 23.05
C ILE A 116 6.60 -39.50 24.19
N ALA A 117 5.66 -39.95 25.02
CA ALA A 117 5.92 -40.94 26.08
C ALA A 117 6.44 -42.27 25.52
N ALA A 118 5.85 -42.77 24.42
CA ALA A 118 6.28 -43.99 23.74
C ALA A 118 7.63 -43.84 23.00
N ARG A 119 8.05 -42.61 22.66
CA ARG A 119 9.39 -42.29 22.13
C ARG A 119 10.43 -42.12 23.25
N VAL A 120 10.04 -41.52 24.38
CA VAL A 120 10.90 -41.31 25.56
C VAL A 120 11.16 -42.63 26.29
N GLY A 121 10.12 -43.42 26.59
CA GLY A 121 10.26 -44.72 27.25
C GLY A 121 11.19 -45.68 26.50
N ARG A 122 11.10 -45.71 25.16
CA ARG A 122 12.01 -46.51 24.32
C ARG A 122 13.46 -46.01 24.29
N LYS A 123 13.75 -44.76 24.67
CA LYS A 123 15.14 -44.29 24.83
C LYS A 123 15.75 -44.66 26.18
N VAL A 124 14.97 -44.62 27.25
CA VAL A 124 15.44 -44.94 28.62
C VAL A 124 15.94 -46.40 28.71
N ASP A 125 15.20 -47.34 28.11
CA ASP A 125 15.54 -48.77 28.12
C ASP A 125 16.86 -49.11 27.39
N ILE A 126 17.21 -48.33 26.36
CA ILE A 126 18.46 -48.49 25.61
C ILE A 126 19.65 -47.99 26.43
N GLN A 127 19.50 -46.85 27.11
CA GLN A 127 20.58 -46.24 27.89
C GLN A 127 20.88 -47.03 29.19
N ALA A 128 19.87 -47.73 29.74
CA ALA A 128 20.04 -48.63 30.88
C ALA A 128 20.97 -49.84 30.61
N ARG A 129 21.27 -50.16 29.34
CA ARG A 129 22.12 -51.31 28.97
C ARG A 129 23.60 -51.00 28.75
N GLN A 130 24.03 -49.73 28.74
CA GLN A 130 25.43 -49.37 28.40
C GLN A 130 26.35 -49.10 29.59
N ASN A 131 25.81 -48.95 30.81
CA ASN A 131 26.60 -48.63 32.00
C ASN A 131 27.15 -49.88 32.71
N LEU A 132 28.19 -50.50 32.13
CA LEU A 132 29.12 -51.37 32.86
C LEU A 132 30.37 -50.54 33.29
N PRO A 133 30.88 -50.65 34.53
CA PRO A 133 31.84 -49.68 35.04
C PRO A 133 33.30 -50.04 34.73
N LEU A 134 34.12 -49.04 34.36
CA LEU A 134 35.58 -49.15 34.39
C LEU A 134 36.26 -47.84 34.88
N SER A 135 36.75 -47.90 36.12
CA SER A 135 37.93 -47.26 36.75
C SER A 135 38.38 -45.80 36.44
N PRO A 136 38.77 -45.01 37.47
CA PRO A 136 39.26 -43.63 37.32
C PRO A 136 40.80 -43.48 37.34
N LEU A 137 41.34 -42.61 36.47
CA LEU A 137 42.71 -42.04 36.43
C LEU A 137 42.68 -40.88 35.40
N LYS A 138 43.46 -39.79 35.47
CA LYS A 138 44.30 -39.24 36.55
C LYS A 138 44.45 -37.71 36.33
N LYS A 139 44.70 -36.96 37.40
CA LYS A 139 45.16 -35.55 37.37
C LYS A 139 46.55 -35.43 36.70
N GLY A 140 46.75 -34.36 35.92
CA GLY A 140 48.05 -33.87 35.44
C GLY A 140 47.88 -32.50 34.77
N ASP A 141 48.69 -31.53 35.17
CA ASP A 141 48.76 -30.14 34.68
C ASP A 141 50.06 -29.98 33.84
N GLU A 142 50.14 -29.11 32.83
CA GLU A 142 51.38 -28.44 32.34
C GLU A 142 51.10 -27.43 31.19
N ASP A 143 52.09 -26.56 30.88
CA ASP A 143 51.95 -25.26 30.19
C ASP A 143 52.44 -25.23 28.70
N SER A 144 52.72 -24.02 28.19
CA SER A 144 53.47 -23.60 26.97
C SER A 144 52.77 -23.55 25.60
N ASP A 145 52.45 -22.32 25.18
CA ASP A 145 52.98 -21.58 24.02
C ASP A 145 53.60 -22.37 22.83
N ASP A 146 53.15 -22.11 21.59
CA ASP A 146 54.00 -21.48 20.55
C ASP A 146 53.22 -21.07 19.27
N GLU A 147 53.89 -20.41 18.31
CA GLU A 147 53.34 -19.67 17.16
C GLU A 147 52.89 -20.54 15.95
N SER A 148 51.84 -20.11 15.24
CA SER A 148 51.71 -20.11 13.75
C SER A 148 50.31 -19.63 13.29
N GLY A 149 50.13 -19.05 12.09
CA GLY A 149 51.19 -18.67 11.13
C GLY A 149 50.80 -18.57 9.64
N GLU A 150 49.54 -18.80 9.25
CA GLU A 150 49.07 -18.78 7.85
C GLU A 150 47.81 -17.90 7.78
N GLU A 151 47.76 -16.81 7.00
CA GLU A 151 47.74 -16.68 5.54
C GLU A 151 46.49 -17.27 4.86
N SER A 152 45.62 -16.38 4.37
CA SER A 152 44.67 -16.63 3.28
C SER A 152 44.21 -15.28 2.72
N ASP A 153 44.59 -14.99 1.48
CA ASP A 153 44.22 -13.75 0.79
C ASP A 153 42.79 -13.80 0.25
N ASP A 154 42.11 -12.64 0.19
CA ASP A 154 40.99 -12.42 -0.73
C ASP A 154 40.82 -10.90 -1.01
N GLU A 155 41.92 -10.24 -1.43
CA GLU A 155 41.85 -8.87 -1.95
C GLU A 155 41.07 -8.87 -3.27
N SER A 156 39.94 -8.16 -3.29
CA SER A 156 39.13 -7.93 -4.49
C SER A 156 38.98 -6.43 -4.73
N ASP A 157 40.00 -5.85 -5.35
CA ASP A 157 40.00 -4.46 -5.80
C ASP A 157 38.80 -4.16 -6.70
N ALA A 158 38.07 -3.10 -6.33
CA ALA A 158 37.00 -2.52 -7.13
C ALA A 158 36.98 -1.00 -6.93
N ASP A 159 38.11 -0.37 -7.31
CA ASP A 159 38.10 0.95 -7.94
C ASP A 159 36.97 1.04 -9.01
N SER A 160 36.37 2.19 -9.27
CA SER A 160 36.75 3.57 -8.90
C SER A 160 35.52 4.49 -8.86
N ASP A 161 35.75 5.76 -8.51
CA ASP A 161 35.06 7.00 -8.95
C ASP A 161 34.01 7.71 -8.05
N ASP A 162 34.33 8.99 -7.79
CA ASP A 162 33.47 10.06 -7.24
C ASP A 162 32.76 10.84 -8.38
N GLU A 163 32.22 12.04 -8.11
CA GLU A 163 31.11 12.76 -8.78
C GLU A 163 29.74 12.31 -8.24
N ASP A 164 28.85 13.14 -7.69
CA ASP A 164 28.57 14.58 -7.83
C ASP A 164 27.84 15.03 -9.13
N GLU A 165 26.64 14.49 -9.41
CA GLU A 165 25.58 15.20 -10.17
C GLU A 165 24.15 14.58 -9.92
N ASP A 166 22.94 15.18 -9.72
CA ASP A 166 22.33 16.50 -9.41
C ASP A 166 20.66 16.41 -9.52
N GLU A 167 19.74 17.41 -9.29
CA GLU A 167 18.20 17.50 -9.08
C GLU A 167 17.38 17.60 -10.39
N GLY A 168 16.04 17.31 -10.38
CA GLY A 168 15.10 18.44 -10.57
C GLY A 168 13.76 18.29 -11.31
N SER A 169 12.94 17.34 -10.86
CA SER A 169 11.47 17.30 -11.04
C SER A 169 10.75 18.65 -11.21
N SER A 170 9.71 18.73 -12.06
CA SER A 170 8.62 19.70 -11.83
C SER A 170 7.18 19.20 -12.00
N SER A 171 6.50 19.07 -10.86
CA SER A 171 5.07 18.76 -10.70
C SER A 171 4.11 19.90 -11.06
N GLY A 172 2.91 19.55 -11.52
CA GLY A 172 1.74 20.43 -11.70
C GLY A 172 0.42 19.65 -11.60
N PRO A 173 -0.72 20.26 -11.18
CA PRO A 173 -1.73 19.53 -10.40
C PRO A 173 -3.15 19.54 -11.05
N PRO A 174 -4.27 19.60 -10.29
CA PRO A 174 -5.29 18.54 -10.21
C PRO A 174 -6.58 18.88 -10.98
N VAL A 175 -7.65 18.08 -10.83
CA VAL A 175 -9.03 18.57 -10.56
C VAL A 175 -10.03 17.41 -10.33
N ASN A 176 -11.01 17.64 -9.45
CA ASN A 176 -12.14 16.74 -9.16
C ASN A 176 -13.23 16.82 -10.26
N GLY A 177 -14.12 15.83 -10.38
CA GLY A 177 -15.34 16.05 -11.18
C GLY A 177 -16.20 14.85 -11.54
N THR A 178 -17.07 14.47 -10.62
CA THR A 178 -18.39 13.84 -10.86
C THR A 178 -19.03 14.06 -12.24
N ALA A 179 -19.62 13.00 -12.82
CA ALA A 179 -21.09 12.86 -12.88
C ALA A 179 -21.56 11.55 -13.54
N SER A 180 -22.81 11.18 -13.23
CA SER A 180 -23.60 10.02 -13.65
C SER A 180 -23.56 9.62 -15.13
N ASP A 181 -23.86 8.35 -15.39
CA ASP A 181 -24.96 8.00 -16.29
C ASP A 181 -25.75 6.79 -15.76
N ASN A 182 -27.03 6.66 -16.11
CA ASN A 182 -27.92 5.58 -15.66
C ASN A 182 -28.25 4.64 -16.83
N GLY A 183 -28.10 3.33 -16.63
CA GLY A 183 -28.49 2.30 -17.61
C GLY A 183 -29.60 1.40 -17.08
N GLU A 184 -30.81 1.53 -17.63
CA GLU A 184 -31.95 0.67 -17.29
C GLU A 184 -31.82 -0.76 -17.87
N ALA A 185 -32.40 -1.74 -17.18
CA ALA A 185 -32.38 -3.14 -17.58
C ALA A 185 -33.58 -3.49 -18.48
N GLY A 186 -33.32 -4.13 -19.63
CA GLY A 186 -34.34 -4.70 -20.51
C GLY A 186 -34.52 -6.22 -20.31
N PRO A 187 -35.73 -6.78 -20.46
CA PRO A 187 -36.00 -8.19 -20.18
C PRO A 187 -35.55 -9.13 -21.32
N GLY A 188 -34.85 -10.22 -20.97
CA GLY A 188 -34.42 -11.26 -21.92
C GLY A 188 -35.55 -12.21 -22.33
N THR A 189 -35.78 -12.34 -23.64
CA THR A 189 -36.82 -13.22 -24.23
C THR A 189 -36.48 -14.71 -24.18
N ALA A 190 -37.49 -15.56 -23.99
CA ALA A 190 -37.33 -17.01 -23.97
C ALA A 190 -37.02 -17.62 -25.36
N GLY A 191 -35.97 -18.43 -25.46
CA GLY A 191 -35.67 -19.30 -26.60
C GLY A 191 -36.22 -20.72 -26.40
N LYS A 192 -36.79 -21.34 -27.45
CA LYS A 192 -37.58 -22.58 -27.34
C LYS A 192 -37.24 -23.61 -28.44
N ILE A 193 -36.28 -24.49 -28.16
CA ILE A 193 -35.97 -25.71 -28.96
C ILE A 193 -35.52 -26.81 -27.98
N GLY A 194 -35.92 -28.09 -28.06
CA GLY A 194 -36.97 -28.66 -28.90
C GLY A 194 -36.68 -30.04 -29.49
N ARG A 195 -36.74 -31.11 -28.69
CA ARG A 195 -37.05 -32.49 -29.15
C ARG A 195 -37.41 -33.42 -27.97
N PRO A 196 -38.38 -34.34 -28.12
CA PRO A 196 -38.61 -35.42 -27.16
C PRO A 196 -37.73 -36.64 -27.47
N LEU A 197 -37.52 -37.48 -26.47
CA LEU A 197 -37.22 -38.91 -26.62
C LEU A 197 -38.12 -39.67 -25.63
N ASP A 198 -38.58 -40.84 -26.07
CA ASP A 198 -39.65 -41.58 -25.39
C ASP A 198 -39.17 -42.40 -24.18
N GLY A 199 -40.15 -42.77 -23.36
CA GLY A 199 -39.97 -43.15 -21.97
C GLY A 199 -39.14 -44.39 -21.65
N ASP A 200 -38.52 -44.31 -20.46
CA ASP A 200 -38.05 -45.45 -19.68
C ASP A 200 -38.62 -45.36 -18.25
N PRO A 201 -39.56 -46.23 -17.85
CA PRO A 201 -40.24 -46.17 -16.55
C PRO A 201 -39.45 -46.92 -15.46
N GLY A 202 -38.19 -46.56 -15.23
CA GLY A 202 -37.25 -47.45 -14.54
C GLY A 202 -36.09 -46.85 -13.76
N ASN A 203 -36.18 -45.64 -13.18
CA ASN A 203 -35.06 -45.10 -12.38
C ASN A 203 -35.48 -44.36 -11.08
N ASN A 204 -34.78 -44.67 -9.99
CA ASN A 204 -34.97 -44.04 -8.67
C ASN A 204 -34.32 -42.65 -8.67
N GLY A 205 -35.12 -41.60 -8.90
CA GLY A 205 -34.64 -40.23 -8.96
C GLY A 205 -34.17 -39.66 -7.61
N THR A 206 -32.91 -39.91 -7.25
CA THR A 206 -32.18 -39.10 -6.27
C THR A 206 -31.99 -37.70 -6.85
N ASN A 207 -32.85 -36.77 -6.44
CA ASN A 207 -32.84 -35.38 -6.92
C ASN A 207 -32.24 -34.44 -5.84
N PRO A 208 -30.93 -34.12 -5.88
CA PRO A 208 -30.23 -33.38 -4.81
C PRO A 208 -30.46 -31.86 -4.87
N GLN A 209 -31.65 -31.42 -5.25
CA GLN A 209 -32.09 -30.02 -5.10
C GLN A 209 -33.31 -29.96 -4.18
N GLY A 210 -33.10 -30.41 -2.94
CA GLY A 210 -34.03 -30.18 -1.83
C GLY A 210 -34.13 -28.69 -1.53
N LYS A 211 -35.05 -27.99 -2.20
CA LYS A 211 -35.36 -26.58 -1.95
C LYS A 211 -35.70 -26.40 -0.48
N MET A 212 -34.76 -25.81 0.27
CA MET A 212 -34.77 -25.77 1.73
C MET A 212 -35.98 -24.98 2.24
N SER A 213 -37.08 -25.68 2.52
CA SER A 213 -38.25 -25.07 3.15
C SER A 213 -37.85 -24.59 4.54
N PRO A 214 -38.25 -23.37 4.95
CA PRO A 214 -37.97 -22.86 6.29
C PRO A 214 -38.86 -23.56 7.31
N SER A 215 -38.53 -24.82 7.61
CA SER A 215 -38.82 -25.42 8.89
C SER A 215 -38.29 -24.48 9.97
N ASN A 216 -39.14 -24.09 10.93
CA ASN A 216 -38.72 -23.24 12.05
C ASN A 216 -37.81 -24.05 12.99
N ILE A 217 -36.53 -24.19 12.60
CA ILE A 217 -35.48 -24.73 13.46
C ILE A 217 -35.38 -23.76 14.64
N LEU A 218 -35.80 -24.22 15.81
CA LEU A 218 -35.64 -23.51 17.08
C LEU A 218 -34.15 -23.53 17.45
N VAL A 219 -33.41 -22.58 16.87
CA VAL A 219 -32.00 -22.31 17.20
C VAL A 219 -31.93 -21.97 18.68
N ASP A 220 -31.12 -22.70 19.46
CA ASP A 220 -30.94 -22.37 20.87
C ASP A 220 -30.28 -20.99 21.03
N SER A 221 -30.65 -20.32 22.12
CA SER A 221 -30.02 -19.11 22.63
C SER A 221 -28.49 -19.16 22.59
N LYS A 222 -27.84 -20.28 22.95
CA LYS A 222 -26.39 -20.43 22.86
C LYS A 222 -25.90 -20.41 21.42
N CYS A 223 -26.48 -21.23 20.55
CA CYS A 223 -26.15 -21.27 19.12
C CYS A 223 -26.27 -19.87 18.48
N THR A 224 -27.30 -19.10 18.84
CA THR A 224 -27.49 -17.70 18.40
C THR A 224 -26.32 -16.78 18.78
N TYR A 225 -25.78 -16.89 20.00
CA TYR A 225 -24.61 -16.12 20.41
C TYR A 225 -23.33 -16.54 19.68
N VAL A 226 -23.13 -17.84 19.43
CA VAL A 226 -21.94 -18.33 18.69
C VAL A 226 -22.01 -17.96 17.21
N LEU A 227 -23.22 -17.95 16.61
CA LEU A 227 -23.44 -17.44 15.26
C LEU A 227 -23.12 -15.94 15.12
N ARG A 228 -23.34 -15.13 16.16
CA ARG A 228 -22.98 -13.70 16.16
C ARG A 228 -21.47 -13.44 16.15
N TRP A 229 -20.67 -14.35 16.71
CA TRP A 229 -19.20 -14.33 16.58
C TRP A 229 -18.77 -14.62 15.14
N LEU A 230 -19.38 -15.64 14.53
CA LEU A 230 -19.12 -16.04 13.15
C LEU A 230 -19.55 -14.97 12.12
N ASP A 231 -20.66 -14.29 12.35
CA ASP A 231 -21.16 -13.16 11.54
C ASP A 231 -20.10 -12.04 11.44
N ASP A 232 -19.52 -11.62 12.58
CA ASP A 232 -18.48 -10.57 12.62
C ASP A 232 -17.17 -11.01 11.92
N ILE A 233 -16.81 -12.30 12.01
CA ILE A 233 -15.65 -12.86 11.29
C ILE A 233 -15.89 -12.91 9.77
N PHE A 234 -17.09 -13.26 9.32
CA PHE A 234 -17.40 -13.27 7.88
C PHE A 234 -17.54 -11.86 7.30
N ASP A 235 -18.02 -10.90 8.10
CA ASP A 235 -18.02 -9.49 7.76
C ASP A 235 -16.59 -8.93 7.63
N ASP A 236 -15.67 -9.36 8.50
CA ASP A 236 -14.23 -9.04 8.39
C ASP A 236 -13.54 -9.74 7.22
N ALA A 237 -13.87 -11.00 6.94
CA ALA A 237 -13.37 -11.70 5.76
C ALA A 237 -13.86 -11.05 4.45
N LYS A 238 -15.08 -10.49 4.44
CA LYS A 238 -15.64 -9.69 3.35
C LYS A 238 -14.92 -8.34 3.17
N ARG A 239 -14.56 -7.66 4.29
CA ARG A 239 -13.71 -6.45 4.28
C ARG A 239 -12.31 -6.76 3.74
N GLU A 240 -11.74 -7.89 4.13
CA GLU A 240 -10.45 -8.37 3.63
C GLU A 240 -10.48 -8.65 2.12
N ASP A 241 -11.46 -9.40 1.63
CA ASP A 241 -11.63 -9.65 0.19
C ASP A 241 -11.67 -8.34 -0.61
N LEU A 242 -12.46 -7.34 -0.16
CA LEU A 242 -12.53 -6.02 -0.79
C LEU A 242 -11.18 -5.29 -0.84
N VAL A 243 -10.42 -5.27 0.25
CA VAL A 243 -9.11 -4.61 0.29
C VAL A 243 -8.08 -5.35 -0.57
N THR A 244 -8.11 -6.69 -0.58
CA THR A 244 -7.20 -7.46 -1.45
C THR A 244 -7.54 -7.32 -2.93
N LEU A 245 -8.80 -7.03 -3.30
CA LEU A 245 -9.20 -6.66 -4.67
C LEU A 245 -8.66 -5.28 -5.06
N VAL A 246 -8.83 -4.27 -4.20
CA VAL A 246 -8.25 -2.93 -4.41
C VAL A 246 -6.72 -2.99 -4.51
N PHE A 247 -6.07 -3.88 -3.77
CA PHE A 247 -4.62 -4.12 -3.86
C PHE A 247 -4.20 -4.65 -5.24
N GLN A 248 -4.96 -5.52 -5.92
CA GLN A 248 -4.61 -5.97 -7.28
C GLN A 248 -4.72 -4.84 -8.31
N LEU A 249 -5.75 -3.99 -8.19
CA LEU A 249 -5.92 -2.82 -9.06
C LEU A 249 -4.80 -1.79 -8.87
N TRP A 250 -4.37 -1.59 -7.62
CA TRP A 250 -3.25 -0.72 -7.26
C TRP A 250 -1.90 -1.31 -7.72
N SER A 251 -1.65 -2.60 -7.52
CA SER A 251 -0.44 -3.30 -7.98
C SER A 251 -0.32 -3.27 -9.51
N PHE A 252 -1.43 -3.47 -10.23
CA PHE A 252 -1.47 -3.26 -11.68
C PHE A 252 -1.19 -1.79 -12.06
N SER A 253 -1.69 -0.83 -11.30
CA SER A 253 -1.41 0.60 -11.53
C SER A 253 0.09 0.92 -11.35
N LEU A 254 0.79 0.28 -10.41
CA LEU A 254 2.24 0.34 -10.31
C LEU A 254 2.92 -0.29 -11.53
N ALA A 255 2.55 -1.52 -11.91
CA ALA A 255 3.12 -2.21 -13.07
C ALA A 255 2.91 -1.42 -14.39
N PHE A 256 1.78 -0.74 -14.53
CA PHE A 256 1.51 0.17 -15.65
C PHE A 256 2.40 1.43 -15.57
N ALA A 257 2.55 2.05 -14.39
CA ALA A 257 3.46 3.17 -14.19
C ALA A 257 4.94 2.81 -14.45
N THR A 258 5.36 1.58 -14.14
CA THR A 258 6.66 1.03 -14.52
C THR A 258 6.88 1.07 -16.03
N VAL A 259 5.87 0.64 -16.79
CA VAL A 259 5.94 0.53 -18.26
C VAL A 259 5.84 1.90 -18.94
N LEU A 260 5.02 2.82 -18.41
CA LEU A 260 4.87 4.16 -19.00
C LEU A 260 6.10 5.05 -18.82
N ASN A 261 6.77 4.94 -17.67
CA ASN A 261 7.88 5.83 -17.28
C ASN A 261 9.22 5.09 -17.27
N GLU A 262 9.30 3.86 -17.82
CA GLU A 262 10.48 2.97 -17.85
C GLU A 262 11.20 2.84 -16.48
N SER A 263 10.41 2.93 -15.40
CA SER A 263 10.90 3.43 -14.12
C SER A 263 11.17 2.32 -13.10
N LEU A 264 12.43 2.25 -12.66
CA LEU A 264 12.93 1.30 -11.65
C LEU A 264 12.18 1.26 -10.30
N PRO A 265 11.65 2.35 -9.70
CA PRO A 265 11.04 2.26 -8.38
C PRO A 265 9.62 1.68 -8.45
N HIS A 266 8.87 1.93 -9.52
CA HIS A 266 7.58 1.26 -9.73
C HIS A 266 7.78 -0.24 -10.00
N LEU A 267 8.87 -0.64 -10.67
CA LEU A 267 9.23 -2.05 -10.86
C LEU A 267 9.48 -2.75 -9.52
N GLY A 268 10.31 -2.15 -8.65
CA GLY A 268 10.58 -2.66 -7.31
C GLY A 268 9.33 -2.73 -6.43
N ALA A 269 8.48 -1.70 -6.45
CA ALA A 269 7.23 -1.68 -5.70
C ALA A 269 6.22 -2.73 -6.21
N SER A 270 6.12 -2.94 -7.52
CA SER A 270 5.30 -4.01 -8.12
C SER A 270 5.79 -5.40 -7.68
N LEU A 271 7.10 -5.67 -7.75
CA LEU A 271 7.67 -6.95 -7.32
C LEU A 271 7.43 -7.22 -5.82
N ALA A 272 7.67 -6.22 -4.96
CA ALA A 272 7.36 -6.31 -3.54
C ALA A 272 5.86 -6.56 -3.29
N SER A 273 4.97 -5.95 -4.08
CA SER A 273 3.53 -6.16 -4.02
C SER A 273 3.13 -7.60 -4.40
N HIS A 274 3.78 -8.20 -5.40
CA HIS A 274 3.56 -9.62 -5.73
C HIS A 274 4.05 -10.57 -4.62
N ILE A 275 5.16 -10.27 -3.94
CA ILE A 275 5.64 -11.05 -2.79
C ILE A 275 4.61 -11.00 -1.65
N LEU A 276 4.20 -9.78 -1.25
CA LEU A 276 3.24 -9.58 -0.15
C LEU A 276 1.86 -10.18 -0.47
N GLY A 277 1.37 -10.02 -1.70
CA GLY A 277 0.10 -10.61 -2.15
C GLY A 277 0.12 -12.14 -2.15
N THR A 278 1.22 -12.75 -2.59
CA THR A 278 1.38 -14.22 -2.59
C THR A 278 1.46 -14.76 -1.17
N ALA A 279 2.22 -14.11 -0.29
CA ALA A 279 2.32 -14.48 1.12
C ALA A 279 0.96 -14.37 1.84
N TRP A 280 0.20 -13.30 1.59
CA TRP A 280 -1.15 -13.15 2.15
C TRP A 280 -2.13 -14.21 1.62
N ALA A 281 -2.11 -14.49 0.31
CA ALA A 281 -2.96 -15.53 -0.27
C ALA A 281 -2.68 -16.91 0.35
N ALA A 282 -1.41 -17.27 0.58
CA ALA A 282 -1.04 -18.51 1.26
C ALA A 282 -1.52 -18.54 2.72
N TYR A 283 -1.36 -17.44 3.45
CA TYR A 283 -1.87 -17.31 4.83
C TYR A 283 -3.39 -17.49 4.90
N ARG A 284 -4.16 -16.92 3.96
CA ARG A 284 -5.63 -17.07 3.90
C ARG A 284 -6.09 -18.52 3.82
N VAL A 285 -5.41 -19.36 3.03
CA VAL A 285 -5.76 -20.79 2.93
C VAL A 285 -5.55 -21.49 4.27
N SER A 286 -4.41 -21.24 4.93
CA SER A 286 -4.12 -21.80 6.26
C SER A 286 -5.10 -21.30 7.34
N SER A 287 -5.42 -20.00 7.35
CA SER A 287 -6.35 -19.40 8.30
C SER A 287 -7.80 -19.85 8.10
N THR A 288 -8.18 -20.25 6.88
CA THR A 288 -9.52 -20.79 6.60
C THR A 288 -9.68 -22.20 7.17
N GLU A 289 -8.63 -23.02 7.17
CA GLU A 289 -8.68 -24.36 7.78
C GLU A 289 -8.71 -24.28 9.32
N LEU A 290 -7.89 -23.40 9.94
CA LEU A 290 -7.93 -23.19 11.39
C LEU A 290 -9.32 -22.72 11.87
N LEU A 291 -9.90 -21.74 11.18
CA LEU A 291 -11.26 -21.26 11.48
C LEU A 291 -12.33 -22.35 11.28
N ARG A 292 -12.13 -23.29 10.34
CA ARG A 292 -13.01 -24.46 10.15
C ARG A 292 -12.92 -25.42 11.35
N GLU A 293 -11.73 -25.67 11.88
CA GLU A 293 -11.54 -26.51 13.08
C GLU A 293 -12.18 -25.89 14.32
N GLU A 294 -12.01 -24.58 14.52
CA GLU A 294 -12.72 -23.80 15.54
C GLU A 294 -14.24 -23.86 15.34
N TYR A 295 -14.73 -23.65 14.11
CA TYR A 295 -16.16 -23.75 13.78
C TYR A 295 -16.75 -25.13 14.10
N MET A 296 -16.07 -26.20 13.71
CA MET A 296 -16.55 -27.57 13.93
C MET A 296 -16.55 -27.95 15.42
N SER A 297 -15.55 -27.52 16.19
CA SER A 297 -15.41 -27.84 17.62
C SER A 297 -16.26 -26.96 18.56
N LEU A 298 -16.52 -25.70 18.18
CA LEU A 298 -17.27 -24.73 18.98
C LEU A 298 -18.76 -24.64 18.57
N ILE A 299 -19.05 -24.56 17.27
CA ILE A 299 -20.41 -24.34 16.75
C ILE A 299 -21.10 -25.69 16.52
N SER A 300 -20.61 -26.48 15.57
CA SER A 300 -21.27 -27.71 15.12
C SER A 300 -21.33 -28.76 16.23
N ALA A 301 -20.20 -29.27 16.71
CA ALA A 301 -20.14 -30.27 17.78
C ALA A 301 -20.45 -29.71 19.19
N GLY A 302 -20.57 -28.39 19.32
CA GLY A 302 -20.79 -27.66 20.57
C GLY A 302 -22.17 -27.01 20.65
N ALA A 303 -22.23 -25.69 20.46
CA ALA A 303 -23.39 -24.87 20.80
C ALA A 303 -24.66 -25.14 19.95
N CYS A 304 -24.52 -25.76 18.76
CA CYS A 304 -25.62 -26.02 17.83
C CYS A 304 -25.99 -27.53 17.74
N ASN A 305 -25.69 -28.31 18.79
CA ASN A 305 -26.17 -29.69 18.99
C ASN A 305 -25.85 -30.69 17.87
N GLY A 306 -24.69 -30.58 17.22
CA GLY A 306 -24.28 -31.43 16.09
C GLY A 306 -24.82 -30.98 14.73
N THR A 307 -25.46 -29.81 14.65
CA THR A 307 -25.98 -29.25 13.40
C THR A 307 -24.90 -28.40 12.73
N ASP A 308 -24.42 -28.83 11.56
CA ASP A 308 -23.64 -27.97 10.67
C ASP A 308 -24.58 -27.04 9.91
N LEU A 309 -24.37 -25.73 10.07
CA LEU A 309 -25.19 -24.66 9.48
C LEU A 309 -24.56 -24.06 8.21
N LEU A 310 -23.31 -24.44 7.87
CA LEU A 310 -22.58 -23.97 6.69
C LEU A 310 -22.31 -25.08 5.68
N GLY A 311 -22.20 -26.34 6.13
CA GLY A 311 -22.05 -27.50 5.27
C GLY A 311 -20.81 -27.42 4.37
N ASP A 312 -21.03 -27.52 3.06
CA ASP A 312 -19.99 -27.54 2.04
C ASP A 312 -19.32 -26.18 1.77
N TRP A 313 -19.82 -25.08 2.34
CA TRP A 313 -19.24 -23.73 2.18
C TRP A 313 -17.74 -23.67 2.49
N TRP A 314 -17.27 -24.41 3.50
CA TRP A 314 -15.84 -24.46 3.84
C TRP A 314 -15.00 -25.06 2.70
N GLU A 315 -15.48 -26.13 2.07
CA GLU A 315 -14.78 -26.76 0.94
C GLU A 315 -14.87 -25.90 -0.32
N ILE A 316 -16.01 -25.24 -0.57
CA ILE A 316 -16.19 -24.29 -1.68
C ILE A 316 -15.21 -23.12 -1.54
N ARG A 317 -15.16 -22.48 -0.36
CA ARG A 317 -14.23 -21.37 -0.09
C ARG A 317 -12.77 -21.81 -0.24
N LYS A 318 -12.40 -23.00 0.23
CA LYS A 318 -11.06 -23.59 0.09
C LYS A 318 -10.71 -23.87 -1.37
N LEU A 319 -11.66 -24.42 -2.13
CA LEU A 319 -11.54 -24.69 -3.57
C LEU A 319 -11.36 -23.41 -4.40
N HIS A 320 -11.99 -22.30 -4.01
CA HIS A 320 -11.80 -21.00 -4.66
C HIS A 320 -10.51 -20.27 -4.21
N ALA A 321 -10.08 -20.45 -2.95
CA ALA A 321 -8.87 -19.82 -2.43
C ALA A 321 -7.56 -20.43 -2.96
N ILE A 322 -7.50 -21.76 -3.18
CA ILE A 322 -6.29 -22.43 -3.69
C ILE A 322 -5.82 -21.88 -5.06
N PRO A 323 -6.70 -21.69 -6.08
CA PRO A 323 -6.35 -21.01 -7.33
C PRO A 323 -5.73 -19.62 -7.17
N VAL A 324 -6.17 -18.83 -6.18
CA VAL A 324 -5.58 -17.50 -5.91
C VAL A 324 -4.10 -17.62 -5.53
N VAL A 325 -3.75 -18.61 -4.69
CA VAL A 325 -2.36 -18.88 -4.31
C VAL A 325 -1.53 -19.34 -5.50
N VAL A 326 -2.05 -20.30 -6.28
CA VAL A 326 -1.35 -20.86 -7.44
C VAL A 326 -1.08 -19.80 -8.51
N VAL A 327 -2.09 -18.99 -8.86
CA VAL A 327 -1.92 -17.88 -9.83
C VAL A 327 -0.95 -16.84 -9.28
N SER A 328 -1.07 -16.44 -8.01
CA SER A 328 -0.17 -15.45 -7.40
C SER A 328 1.29 -15.92 -7.41
N ALA A 329 1.56 -17.19 -7.06
CA ALA A 329 2.90 -17.77 -7.06
C ALA A 329 3.50 -17.88 -8.47
N LEU A 330 2.71 -18.34 -9.46
CA LEU A 330 3.15 -18.39 -10.87
C LEU A 330 3.44 -16.98 -11.42
N THR A 331 2.58 -16.00 -11.12
CA THR A 331 2.83 -14.60 -11.47
C THR A 331 4.07 -14.06 -10.77
N LEU A 332 4.30 -14.35 -9.49
CA LEU A 332 5.48 -13.89 -8.75
C LEU A 332 6.77 -14.42 -9.40
N LEU A 333 6.82 -15.69 -9.78
CA LEU A 333 7.97 -16.26 -10.50
C LEU A 333 8.18 -15.58 -11.86
N ALA A 334 7.13 -15.45 -12.67
CA ALA A 334 7.22 -14.86 -14.00
C ALA A 334 7.55 -13.36 -13.99
N THR A 335 6.88 -12.58 -13.12
CA THR A 335 7.19 -11.14 -12.91
C THR A 335 8.56 -10.94 -12.27
N GLY A 336 9.03 -11.83 -11.39
CA GLY A 336 10.39 -11.79 -10.85
C GLY A 336 11.46 -11.94 -11.93
N ILE A 337 11.34 -12.96 -12.78
CA ILE A 337 12.24 -13.19 -13.92
C ILE A 337 12.22 -11.98 -14.88
N LEU A 338 11.03 -11.46 -15.21
CA LEU A 338 10.91 -10.29 -16.07
C LEU A 338 11.46 -9.02 -15.41
N SER A 339 11.28 -8.85 -14.10
CA SER A 339 11.81 -7.71 -13.35
C SER A 339 13.34 -7.72 -13.31
N ILE A 340 13.98 -8.89 -13.19
CA ILE A 340 15.45 -9.01 -13.27
C ILE A 340 15.95 -8.60 -14.66
N ASN A 341 15.25 -9.02 -15.74
CA ASN A 341 15.63 -8.67 -17.11
C ASN A 341 15.37 -7.19 -17.42
N LEU A 342 14.23 -6.64 -17.02
CA LEU A 342 13.91 -5.21 -17.16
C LEU A 342 14.82 -4.34 -16.31
N TYR A 343 15.14 -4.74 -15.07
CA TYR A 343 16.11 -4.04 -14.22
C TYR A 343 17.47 -3.94 -14.91
N LYS A 344 18.00 -5.03 -15.50
CA LYS A 344 19.27 -5.01 -16.23
C LYS A 344 19.24 -4.04 -17.42
N ILE A 345 18.15 -4.02 -18.18
CA ILE A 345 17.99 -3.16 -19.38
C ILE A 345 17.81 -1.69 -18.98
N TYR A 346 16.90 -1.38 -18.05
CA TYR A 346 16.66 -0.01 -17.61
C TYR A 346 17.84 0.56 -16.81
N ALA A 347 18.57 -0.26 -16.04
CA ALA A 347 19.82 0.15 -15.42
C ALA A 347 20.88 0.51 -16.47
N SER A 348 21.17 -0.38 -17.43
CA SER A 348 22.19 -0.10 -18.44
C SER A 348 21.83 1.12 -19.31
N GLN A 349 20.55 1.27 -19.69
CA GLN A 349 20.06 2.45 -20.40
C GLN A 349 20.14 3.74 -19.57
N SER A 350 19.83 3.69 -18.27
CA SER A 350 19.94 4.86 -17.38
C SER A 350 21.39 5.34 -17.27
N PHE A 351 22.33 4.44 -16.97
CA PHE A 351 23.71 4.85 -16.66
C PHE A 351 24.55 5.14 -17.91
N SER A 352 24.39 4.37 -18.99
CA SER A 352 25.15 4.58 -20.24
C SER A 352 24.79 5.88 -20.97
N ARG A 353 23.61 6.46 -20.72
CA ARG A 353 23.16 7.69 -21.39
C ARG A 353 23.79 8.97 -20.84
N VAL A 354 24.23 8.96 -19.58
CA VAL A 354 24.70 10.15 -18.84
C VAL A 354 26.13 10.05 -18.33
N GLY A 355 26.78 8.88 -18.44
CA GLY A 355 28.15 8.70 -17.94
C GLY A 355 28.27 8.81 -16.42
N ALA A 356 27.18 8.49 -15.71
CA ALA A 356 27.04 8.77 -14.28
C ALA A 356 28.02 7.97 -13.41
N SER A 357 28.64 8.67 -12.46
CA SER A 357 29.53 8.09 -11.47
C SER A 357 28.88 7.07 -10.51
N PRO A 358 29.67 6.12 -9.97
CA PRO A 358 29.27 5.28 -8.85
C PRO A 358 28.80 6.03 -7.58
N GLN A 359 29.25 7.26 -7.29
CA GLN A 359 28.74 8.02 -6.13
C GLN A 359 27.28 8.44 -6.36
N ILE A 360 26.96 9.06 -7.51
CA ILE A 360 25.59 9.32 -7.98
C ILE A 360 24.76 8.04 -7.95
N HIS A 361 25.30 6.94 -8.51
CA HIS A 361 24.63 5.65 -8.59
C HIS A 361 24.21 5.11 -7.21
N ARG A 362 25.02 5.34 -6.16
CA ARG A 362 24.68 4.99 -4.77
C ARG A 362 23.57 5.88 -4.21
N ILE A 363 23.59 7.19 -4.47
CA ILE A 363 22.54 8.13 -4.03
C ILE A 363 21.22 7.84 -4.75
N TYR A 364 21.26 7.62 -6.07
CA TYR A 364 20.12 7.25 -6.90
C TYR A 364 19.44 5.96 -6.42
N LYS A 365 20.20 4.92 -6.07
CA LYS A 365 19.65 3.70 -5.44
C LYS A 365 18.85 3.99 -4.16
N LEU A 366 19.35 4.88 -3.28
CA LEU A 366 18.64 5.26 -2.05
C LEU A 366 17.33 6.00 -2.37
N VAL A 367 17.34 6.90 -3.37
CA VAL A 367 16.14 7.61 -3.85
C VAL A 367 15.12 6.63 -4.47
N LEU A 368 15.58 5.62 -5.20
CA LEU A 368 14.72 4.55 -5.72
C LEU A 368 14.06 3.76 -4.59
N PHE A 369 14.81 3.31 -3.59
CA PHE A 369 14.27 2.60 -2.43
C PHE A 369 13.28 3.47 -1.64
N LEU A 370 13.60 4.74 -1.40
CA LEU A 370 12.68 5.69 -0.76
C LEU A 370 11.38 5.89 -1.55
N SER A 371 11.46 5.91 -2.88
CA SER A 371 10.26 5.99 -3.73
C SER A 371 9.41 4.72 -3.69
N VAL A 372 10.03 3.53 -3.67
CA VAL A 372 9.34 2.23 -3.48
C VAL A 372 8.58 2.22 -2.15
N ASP A 373 9.30 2.56 -1.08
CA ASP A 373 8.83 2.49 0.30
C ASP A 373 7.73 3.53 0.60
N LEU A 374 7.84 4.73 0.02
CA LEU A 374 6.80 5.75 0.08
C LEU A 374 5.48 5.30 -0.57
N HIS A 375 5.54 4.62 -1.73
CA HIS A 375 4.33 4.08 -2.38
C HIS A 375 3.68 2.95 -1.58
N LEU A 376 4.48 2.01 -1.05
CA LEU A 376 3.99 0.92 -0.21
C LEU A 376 3.38 1.48 1.09
N THR A 377 4.10 2.34 1.81
CA THR A 377 3.62 3.00 3.05
C THR A 377 2.29 3.73 2.80
N GLY A 378 2.18 4.44 1.67
CA GLY A 378 0.95 5.14 1.28
C GLY A 378 -0.25 4.21 1.16
N PHE A 379 -0.09 3.08 0.46
CA PHE A 379 -1.16 2.08 0.35
C PHE A 379 -1.51 1.50 1.73
N PHE A 380 -0.53 0.98 2.47
CA PHE A 380 -0.78 0.31 3.76
C PHE A 380 -1.35 1.27 4.82
N SER A 381 -0.98 2.55 4.82
CA SER A 381 -1.54 3.60 5.69
C SER A 381 -3.01 3.88 5.40
N ILE A 382 -3.37 3.99 4.12
CA ILE A 382 -4.74 4.26 3.69
C ILE A 382 -5.61 3.01 3.89
N ALA A 383 -5.11 1.81 3.55
CA ALA A 383 -5.82 0.56 3.71
C ALA A 383 -6.13 0.25 5.18
N SER A 384 -5.13 0.26 6.07
CA SER A 384 -5.34 0.04 7.52
C SER A 384 -6.33 1.06 8.11
N THR A 385 -6.23 2.33 7.73
CA THR A 385 -7.18 3.36 8.18
C THR A 385 -8.60 3.13 7.66
N ALA A 386 -8.76 2.80 6.38
CA ALA A 386 -10.08 2.54 5.78
C ALA A 386 -10.75 1.31 6.41
N ILE A 387 -9.98 0.22 6.62
CA ILE A 387 -10.41 -0.98 7.34
C ILE A 387 -10.92 -0.61 8.75
N TRP A 388 -10.14 0.18 9.48
CA TRP A 388 -10.49 0.56 10.86
C TRP A 388 -11.77 1.42 10.91
N ILE A 389 -11.90 2.41 10.02
CA ILE A 389 -13.10 3.24 9.91
C ILE A 389 -14.33 2.38 9.56
N ASP A 390 -14.21 1.41 8.66
CA ASP A 390 -15.33 0.54 8.32
C ASP A 390 -15.76 -0.33 9.52
N LYS A 391 -14.80 -0.97 10.21
CA LYS A 391 -15.06 -1.82 11.39
C LYS A 391 -15.76 -1.07 12.54
N ILE A 392 -15.41 0.19 12.81
CA ILE A 392 -15.99 0.99 13.90
C ILE A 392 -17.25 1.77 13.53
N THR A 393 -17.60 1.87 12.24
CA THR A 393 -18.87 2.51 11.82
C THR A 393 -20.04 1.53 11.82
N HIS A 394 -19.79 0.23 11.71
CA HIS A 394 -20.80 -0.82 11.83
C HIS A 394 -21.26 -1.04 13.29
N ASP A 395 -22.54 -1.38 13.48
CA ASP A 395 -23.29 -0.96 14.68
C ASP A 395 -22.98 -1.68 16.00
N THR A 396 -22.25 -2.82 16.00
CA THR A 396 -21.87 -3.53 17.23
C THR A 396 -20.87 -2.71 18.06
N ILE A 397 -19.66 -2.52 17.52
CA ILE A 397 -18.54 -1.81 18.13
C ILE A 397 -18.87 -0.32 18.34
N ARG A 398 -19.66 0.26 17.43
CA ARG A 398 -20.15 1.64 17.52
C ARG A 398 -20.80 1.97 18.86
N SER A 399 -21.43 0.99 19.51
CA SER A 399 -22.12 1.17 20.80
C SER A 399 -21.22 1.18 22.04
N MET A 400 -19.99 0.64 21.94
CA MET A 400 -19.01 0.53 23.04
C MET A 400 -17.94 1.62 23.00
N ALA A 401 -17.83 2.36 21.88
CA ALA A 401 -16.83 3.39 21.71
C ALA A 401 -17.26 4.75 22.29
N GLU A 402 -17.09 4.95 23.61
CA GLU A 402 -17.39 6.24 24.29
C GLU A 402 -16.79 7.48 23.59
N HIS A 403 -15.66 7.30 22.91
CA HIS A 403 -14.91 8.37 22.24
C HIS A 403 -14.90 8.23 20.71
N LEU A 404 -15.86 7.51 20.12
CA LEU A 404 -15.99 7.26 18.67
C LEU A 404 -15.74 8.50 17.80
N ARG A 405 -16.30 9.65 18.19
CA ARG A 405 -16.16 10.93 17.46
C ARG A 405 -14.70 11.42 17.40
N PHE A 406 -13.95 11.28 18.49
CA PHE A 406 -12.55 11.69 18.54
C PHE A 406 -11.66 10.77 17.69
N TYR A 407 -11.90 9.45 17.75
CA TYR A 407 -11.18 8.52 16.90
C TYR A 407 -11.50 8.77 15.42
N LEU A 408 -12.78 8.83 15.03
CA LEU A 408 -13.18 9.08 13.63
C LEU A 408 -12.60 10.40 13.09
N ALA A 409 -12.54 11.46 13.91
CA ALA A 409 -11.86 12.71 13.55
C ALA A 409 -10.34 12.53 13.38
N ALA A 410 -9.67 11.80 14.27
CA ALA A 410 -8.23 11.54 14.19
C ALA A 410 -7.85 10.75 12.93
N PHE A 411 -8.59 9.69 12.59
CA PHE A 411 -8.36 8.90 11.38
C PHE A 411 -8.73 9.66 10.08
N ALA A 412 -9.77 10.51 10.11
CA ALA A 412 -10.07 11.40 8.99
C ALA A 412 -8.95 12.43 8.76
N VAL A 413 -8.40 13.03 9.84
CA VAL A 413 -7.23 13.91 9.78
C VAL A 413 -5.99 13.15 9.29
N PHE A 414 -5.77 11.91 9.72
CA PHE A 414 -4.68 11.06 9.24
C PHE A 414 -4.74 10.90 7.71
N LEU A 415 -5.86 10.44 7.15
CA LEU A 415 -6.06 10.31 5.69
C LEU A 415 -5.80 11.62 4.94
N VAL A 416 -6.31 12.75 5.47
CA VAL A 416 -6.12 14.07 4.87
C VAL A 416 -4.66 14.52 4.90
N ILE A 417 -3.87 14.09 5.88
CA ILE A 417 -2.42 14.38 5.97
C ILE A 417 -1.59 13.42 5.09
N THR A 418 -2.01 12.15 4.93
CA THR A 418 -1.29 11.17 4.09
C THR A 418 -1.15 11.63 2.64
N LEU A 419 -2.15 12.31 2.07
CA LEU A 419 -2.11 12.73 0.66
C LEU A 419 -1.08 13.86 0.38
N PRO A 420 -1.05 14.98 1.13
CA PRO A 420 0.06 15.95 1.07
C PRO A 420 1.41 15.34 1.42
N TRP A 421 1.46 14.41 2.38
CA TRP A 421 2.70 13.73 2.78
C TRP A 421 3.31 12.91 1.65
N LEU A 422 2.52 12.09 0.95
CA LEU A 422 2.97 11.34 -0.24
C LEU A 422 3.47 12.26 -1.36
N TYR A 423 2.72 13.31 -1.68
CA TYR A 423 3.11 14.29 -2.70
C TYR A 423 4.40 15.03 -2.32
N LEU A 424 4.53 15.43 -1.06
CA LEU A 424 5.72 16.11 -0.56
C LEU A 424 6.94 15.19 -0.52
N GLY A 425 6.80 13.92 -0.15
CA GLY A 425 7.89 12.94 -0.18
C GLY A 425 8.47 12.79 -1.58
N TRP A 426 7.61 12.51 -2.57
CA TRP A 426 8.01 12.39 -3.98
C TRP A 426 8.70 13.68 -4.47
N VAL A 427 8.09 14.85 -4.23
CA VAL A 427 8.59 16.13 -4.77
C VAL A 427 9.80 16.68 -4.00
N CYS A 428 9.96 16.43 -2.70
CA CYS A 428 11.09 16.96 -1.95
C CYS A 428 12.38 16.17 -2.19
N VAL A 429 12.28 14.87 -2.47
CA VAL A 429 13.43 14.02 -2.78
C VAL A 429 13.96 14.31 -4.18
N ARG A 430 13.09 14.37 -5.21
CA ARG A 430 13.51 14.69 -6.59
C ARG A 430 13.95 16.14 -6.82
N ARG A 431 13.70 17.05 -5.86
CA ARG A 431 14.09 18.46 -5.94
C ARG A 431 14.95 18.98 -4.78
N GLU A 432 15.59 18.09 -4.01
CA GLU A 432 16.35 18.40 -2.78
C GLU A 432 15.78 19.45 -1.81
N CYS A 433 14.47 19.70 -1.87
CA CYS A 433 13.97 21.05 -1.63
C CYS A 433 13.97 21.32 -0.13
N ARG A 434 15.06 21.89 0.42
CA ARG A 434 15.35 21.92 1.87
C ARG A 434 14.15 22.35 2.73
N LYS A 435 13.36 23.34 2.27
CA LYS A 435 12.12 23.79 2.92
C LYS A 435 10.98 22.77 2.84
N ARG A 436 10.75 22.14 1.69
CA ARG A 436 9.74 21.06 1.51
C ARG A 436 10.12 19.80 2.28
N PHE A 437 11.40 19.46 2.33
CA PHE A 437 11.92 18.32 3.10
C PHE A 437 11.62 18.46 4.59
N TRP A 438 11.85 19.64 5.18
CA TRP A 438 11.48 19.88 6.59
C TRP A 438 9.97 19.73 6.84
N ILE A 439 9.12 20.20 5.92
CA ILE A 439 7.66 19.98 6.02
C ILE A 439 7.34 18.48 5.94
N PHE A 440 7.94 17.74 5.00
CA PHE A 440 7.77 16.29 4.87
C PHE A 440 8.14 15.56 6.18
N VAL A 441 9.31 15.82 6.76
CA VAL A 441 9.75 15.20 8.02
C VAL A 441 8.80 15.53 9.18
N VAL A 442 8.31 16.76 9.29
CA VAL A 442 7.31 17.13 10.31
C VAL A 442 6.00 16.38 10.10
N LEU A 443 5.52 16.23 8.86
CA LEU A 443 4.34 15.42 8.56
C LEU A 443 4.55 13.93 8.86
N SER A 444 5.72 13.35 8.52
CA SER A 444 6.06 11.98 8.88
C SER A 444 6.05 11.76 10.41
N ALA A 445 6.62 12.70 11.16
CA ALA A 445 6.64 12.64 12.62
C ALA A 445 5.22 12.74 13.22
N VAL A 446 4.34 13.58 12.64
CA VAL A 446 2.93 13.68 13.05
C VAL A 446 2.15 12.40 12.73
N LEU A 447 2.30 11.85 11.52
CA LEU A 447 1.66 10.58 11.12
C LEU A 447 2.13 9.42 12.03
N LEU A 448 3.44 9.29 12.27
CA LEU A 448 4.00 8.29 13.17
C LEU A 448 3.48 8.47 14.61
N THR A 449 3.39 9.71 15.11
CA THR A 449 2.83 10.01 16.44
C THR A 449 1.36 9.61 16.53
N ILE A 450 0.55 9.84 15.50
CA ILE A 450 -0.85 9.42 15.45
C ILE A 450 -0.95 7.88 15.48
N LEU A 451 -0.16 7.17 14.66
CA LEU A 451 -0.11 5.70 14.65
C LEU A 451 0.26 5.13 16.04
N THR A 452 1.28 5.68 16.70
CA THR A 452 1.69 5.27 18.04
C THR A 452 0.62 5.58 19.09
N LEU A 453 -0.06 6.73 18.99
CA LEU A 453 -1.12 7.13 19.92
C LEU A 453 -2.40 6.29 19.76
N MET A 454 -2.70 5.80 18.55
CA MET A 454 -3.80 4.84 18.32
C MET A 454 -3.62 3.57 19.16
N PHE A 455 -2.39 3.07 19.31
CA PHE A 455 -2.07 1.95 20.20
C PHE A 455 -2.22 2.26 21.71
N ALA A 456 -2.61 3.48 22.11
CA ALA A 456 -3.06 3.75 23.49
C ALA A 456 -4.51 3.31 23.73
N SER A 457 -5.35 3.23 22.69
CA SER A 457 -6.77 2.90 22.80
C SER A 457 -7.01 1.40 23.11
N PRO A 458 -7.80 1.05 24.15
CA PRO A 458 -8.19 -0.33 24.42
C PRO A 458 -8.94 -0.98 23.24
N LEU A 459 -9.86 -0.25 22.60
CA LEU A 459 -10.59 -0.73 21.43
C LEU A 459 -9.66 -1.01 20.24
N TYR A 460 -8.67 -0.16 20.00
CA TYR A 460 -7.67 -0.39 18.94
C TYR A 460 -6.86 -1.66 19.22
N ARG A 461 -6.40 -1.84 20.47
CA ARG A 461 -5.69 -3.06 20.91
C ARG A 461 -6.54 -4.32 20.81
N PHE A 462 -7.85 -4.21 21.05
CA PHE A 462 -8.78 -5.33 20.89
C PHE A 462 -8.86 -5.76 19.42
N ILE A 463 -9.25 -4.86 18.51
CA ILE A 463 -9.37 -5.17 17.07
C ILE A 463 -8.03 -5.65 16.49
N PHE A 464 -6.91 -5.05 16.90
CA PHE A 464 -5.57 -5.48 16.50
C PHE A 464 -5.18 -6.89 16.98
N ARG A 465 -5.79 -7.40 18.06
CA ARG A 465 -5.56 -8.78 18.54
C ARG A 465 -6.52 -9.78 17.91
N THR A 466 -7.77 -9.39 17.68
CA THR A 466 -8.80 -10.30 17.15
C THR A 466 -8.77 -10.44 15.63
N TRP A 467 -8.21 -9.48 14.89
CA TRP A 467 -8.22 -9.49 13.42
C TRP A 467 -6.81 -9.44 12.81
N PRO A 468 -6.23 -10.60 12.42
CA PRO A 468 -4.86 -10.68 11.91
C PRO A 468 -4.58 -9.83 10.67
N PHE A 469 -5.53 -9.70 9.73
CA PHE A 469 -5.36 -8.88 8.53
C PHE A 469 -5.23 -7.39 8.84
N PHE A 470 -6.04 -6.88 9.77
CA PHE A 470 -5.91 -5.51 10.24
C PHE A 470 -4.58 -5.29 10.98
N ALA A 471 -4.13 -6.29 11.76
CA ALA A 471 -2.84 -6.26 12.43
C ALA A 471 -1.66 -6.22 11.44
N THR A 472 -1.63 -7.07 10.42
CA THR A 472 -0.56 -7.07 9.41
C THR A 472 -0.55 -5.79 8.59
N MET A 473 -1.70 -5.32 8.10
CA MET A 473 -1.83 -4.04 7.40
C MET A 473 -1.28 -2.87 8.24
N THR A 474 -1.58 -2.84 9.53
CA THR A 474 -1.08 -1.83 10.49
C THR A 474 0.43 -1.95 10.72
N VAL A 475 0.95 -3.15 10.99
CA VAL A 475 2.37 -3.39 11.30
C VAL A 475 3.24 -3.11 10.09
N THR A 476 2.85 -3.59 8.90
CA THR A 476 3.53 -3.28 7.65
C THR A 476 3.52 -1.78 7.39
N SER A 477 2.38 -1.08 7.56
CA SER A 477 2.34 0.38 7.43
C SER A 477 3.28 1.09 8.41
N TYR A 478 3.41 0.62 9.65
CA TYR A 478 4.26 1.23 10.66
C TYR A 478 5.75 1.01 10.39
N ILE A 479 6.13 -0.21 10.00
CA ILE A 479 7.53 -0.55 9.66
C ILE A 479 7.99 0.26 8.44
N LEU A 480 7.18 0.31 7.38
CA LEU A 480 7.50 1.07 6.17
C LEU A 480 7.53 2.59 6.45
N MET A 481 6.62 3.13 7.28
CA MET A 481 6.68 4.54 7.71
C MET A 481 8.01 4.88 8.43
N VAL A 482 8.51 4.00 9.29
CA VAL A 482 9.81 4.18 9.96
C VAL A 482 10.96 4.06 8.96
N ALA A 483 10.93 3.08 8.04
CA ALA A 483 11.91 2.95 6.98
C ALA A 483 11.96 4.18 6.07
N THR A 484 10.80 4.73 5.69
CA THR A 484 10.67 5.94 4.85
C THR A 484 11.29 7.16 5.54
N ILE A 485 11.11 7.30 6.86
CA ILE A 485 11.77 8.36 7.64
C ILE A 485 13.29 8.20 7.63
N LEU A 486 13.81 6.99 7.87
CA LEU A 486 15.25 6.72 7.89
C LEU A 486 15.90 6.90 6.51
N LEU A 487 15.28 6.38 5.45
CA LEU A 487 15.71 6.53 4.06
C LEU A 487 15.67 8.01 3.63
N ALA A 488 14.65 8.77 4.03
CA ALA A 488 14.57 10.20 3.75
C ALA A 488 15.67 11.00 4.47
N ILE A 489 16.00 10.65 5.71
CA ILE A 489 17.14 11.25 6.43
C ILE A 489 18.45 10.90 5.72
N TRP A 490 18.66 9.65 5.29
CA TRP A 490 19.85 9.24 4.55
C TRP A 490 20.00 9.99 3.23
N CYS A 491 18.93 10.09 2.43
CA CYS A 491 18.91 10.89 1.20
C CYS A 491 19.28 12.35 1.50
N ARG A 492 18.65 12.96 2.52
CA ARG A 492 18.93 14.34 2.93
C ARG A 492 20.40 14.57 3.36
N LEU A 493 21.05 13.59 3.96
CA LEU A 493 22.48 13.68 4.35
C LEU A 493 23.43 13.68 3.14
N ASN A 494 22.96 13.34 1.94
CA ASN A 494 23.73 13.40 0.71
C ASN A 494 23.25 14.52 -0.24
N PHE A 495 22.30 15.37 0.19
CA PHE A 495 21.84 16.48 -0.66
C PHE A 495 22.95 17.49 -0.91
N GLY A 496 23.11 17.89 -2.17
CA GLY A 496 24.18 18.78 -2.64
C GLY A 496 25.54 18.09 -2.83
N LYS A 497 25.60 16.76 -2.75
CA LYS A 497 26.67 15.94 -3.33
C LYS A 497 26.24 15.40 -4.71
N GLY A 498 25.86 16.27 -5.63
CA GLY A 498 25.27 15.73 -6.84
C GLY A 498 23.88 15.12 -6.64
N LEU A 499 22.92 15.86 -6.06
CA LEU A 499 21.51 15.64 -6.41
C LEU A 499 20.72 16.99 -6.61
N ALA A 500 21.39 18.13 -7.01
CA ALA A 500 20.91 19.52 -7.36
C ALA A 500 20.62 20.09 -8.85
N HIS A 501 21.18 19.57 -9.97
CA HIS A 501 20.82 19.59 -11.44
C HIS A 501 20.78 18.27 -12.39
N PHE A 502 21.41 17.09 -12.22
CA PHE A 502 21.34 15.88 -13.13
C PHE A 502 19.97 15.25 -13.35
N LEU A 503 19.12 15.16 -12.32
CA LEU A 503 17.77 14.66 -12.50
C LEU A 503 16.97 15.64 -13.41
N GLN A 504 17.39 16.91 -13.58
CA GLN A 504 16.97 17.85 -14.63
C GLN A 504 17.62 17.47 -15.96
N VAL A 505 18.91 17.13 -16.00
CA VAL A 505 19.56 16.60 -17.22
C VAL A 505 18.81 15.36 -17.72
N THR A 506 18.39 14.47 -16.83
CA THR A 506 17.63 13.25 -17.11
C THR A 506 16.18 13.59 -17.50
N ASP A 507 15.43 14.35 -16.69
CA ASP A 507 14.06 14.80 -17.02
C ASP A 507 14.03 15.57 -18.36
N ALA A 508 15.08 16.34 -18.69
CA ALA A 508 15.22 17.06 -19.97
C ALA A 508 15.61 16.15 -21.13
N LEU A 509 16.52 15.19 -20.93
CA LEU A 509 16.88 14.17 -21.93
C LEU A 509 15.71 13.21 -22.21
N GLU A 510 14.85 12.94 -21.23
CA GLU A 510 13.58 12.24 -21.43
C GLU A 510 12.56 13.12 -22.19
N GLY A 511 12.40 14.39 -21.78
CA GLY A 511 11.41 15.31 -22.35
C GLY A 511 11.72 15.82 -23.76
N ALA A 512 12.96 15.70 -24.24
CA ALA A 512 13.39 16.24 -25.54
C ALA A 512 13.26 15.26 -26.73
N ASP A 513 12.73 14.04 -26.53
CA ASP A 513 12.54 13.01 -27.58
C ASP A 513 13.80 12.71 -28.43
N PHE A 514 15.01 12.98 -27.91
CA PHE A 514 16.26 12.63 -28.57
C PHE A 514 16.35 11.11 -28.76
N THR A 515 16.19 10.65 -30.00
CA THR A 515 16.47 9.27 -30.40
C THR A 515 17.90 8.93 -29.98
N PRO A 516 18.12 8.02 -29.02
CA PRO A 516 19.45 7.74 -28.52
C PRO A 516 20.32 7.22 -29.67
N VAL A 517 21.43 7.91 -29.92
CA VAL A 517 22.44 7.44 -30.88
C VAL A 517 23.15 6.27 -30.22
N TYR A 518 22.60 5.08 -30.41
CA TYR A 518 23.29 3.83 -30.13
C TYR A 518 24.48 3.74 -31.09
N PHE A 519 25.63 4.25 -30.65
CA PHE A 519 26.90 3.89 -31.25
C PHE A 519 27.03 2.37 -31.13
N ALA A 520 26.82 1.67 -32.23
CA ALA A 520 27.10 0.26 -32.31
C ALA A 520 28.60 0.10 -32.03
N LYS A 521 28.92 -0.41 -30.85
CA LYS A 521 30.30 -0.79 -30.51
C LYS A 521 30.59 -2.02 -31.36
N ASP A 522 31.14 -1.81 -32.55
CA ASP A 522 31.36 -2.85 -33.55
C ASP A 522 32.31 -3.92 -32.99
N GLU A 523 31.71 -5.00 -32.48
CA GLU A 523 32.32 -6.15 -31.78
C GLU A 523 33.23 -7.01 -32.68
N LYS A 524 33.73 -6.41 -33.77
CA LYS A 524 34.58 -6.98 -34.82
C LYS A 524 35.65 -6.03 -35.32
N SER A 525 35.79 -4.83 -34.75
CA SER A 525 36.85 -3.87 -35.11
C SER A 525 38.10 -3.96 -34.22
N ASP A 526 38.44 -5.15 -33.71
CA ASP A 526 39.76 -5.47 -33.14
C ASP A 526 40.85 -5.56 -34.24
N ILE A 527 40.87 -4.57 -35.13
CA ILE A 527 42.08 -4.07 -35.80
C ILE A 527 42.06 -2.53 -35.78
N GLU A 528 41.60 -1.91 -34.69
CA GLU A 528 42.25 -0.67 -34.26
C GLU A 528 43.70 -1.03 -33.95
N PHE A 529 44.56 -0.77 -34.93
CA PHE A 529 46.00 -0.87 -34.81
C PHE A 529 46.41 -0.03 -33.61
N ALA A 530 46.81 -0.66 -32.51
CA ALA A 530 47.42 0.06 -31.40
C ALA A 530 48.66 0.77 -31.96
N VAL A 531 48.54 2.08 -32.20
CA VAL A 531 49.62 2.89 -32.76
C VAL A 531 50.68 3.05 -31.69
N ARG A 532 51.54 2.03 -31.58
CA ARG A 532 52.79 2.12 -30.88
C ARG A 532 53.58 3.26 -31.53
N PHE A 533 53.68 4.37 -30.81
CA PHE A 533 54.74 5.34 -31.03
C PHE A 533 56.08 4.75 -30.55
N ASP A 534 56.51 3.65 -31.19
CA ASP A 534 57.87 3.07 -31.08
C ASP A 534 58.94 3.98 -31.76
N GLY A 535 58.56 5.22 -32.09
CA GLY A 535 59.47 6.31 -32.46
C GLY A 535 59.89 7.09 -31.21
N GLY A 536 61.07 6.76 -30.66
CA GLY A 536 61.60 7.36 -29.43
C GLY A 536 61.78 8.87 -29.52
N TYR A 537 60.78 9.63 -29.06
CA TYR A 537 60.78 11.08 -29.09
C TYR A 537 61.59 11.63 -27.90
N GLN A 538 62.91 11.76 -28.06
CA GLN A 538 63.70 12.60 -27.17
C GLN A 538 63.16 14.04 -27.25
N PRO A 539 62.82 14.69 -26.12
CA PRO A 539 62.40 16.08 -26.16
C PRO A 539 63.57 16.96 -26.60
N PRO A 540 63.44 17.73 -27.70
CA PRO A 540 64.54 18.57 -28.17
C PRO A 540 64.74 19.75 -27.21
N ASN A 541 65.76 19.65 -26.36
CA ASN A 541 66.26 20.76 -25.55
C ASN A 541 66.93 21.80 -26.47
N THR A 542 66.13 22.62 -27.13
CA THR A 542 66.64 23.73 -27.96
C THR A 542 65.70 24.93 -27.86
N TYR A 543 66.13 25.96 -27.12
CA TYR A 543 65.59 27.31 -27.28
C TYR A 543 65.96 27.79 -28.69
N VAL A 544 64.96 27.91 -29.57
CA VAL A 544 65.11 28.49 -30.92
C VAL A 544 63.92 29.41 -31.16
N ASP A 545 64.17 30.50 -31.88
CA ASP A 545 63.23 31.60 -32.07
C ASP A 545 61.91 31.23 -32.76
N LYS A 546 60.90 32.03 -32.39
CA LYS A 546 59.54 32.09 -32.91
C LYS A 546 59.50 32.20 -34.45
N PRO A 547 59.12 31.16 -35.19
CA PRO A 547 59.02 31.22 -36.65
C PRO A 547 57.67 31.81 -37.11
N GLU A 548 57.71 32.48 -38.26
CA GLU A 548 56.54 33.07 -38.91
C GLU A 548 55.75 31.99 -39.67
N ALA A 549 54.41 31.99 -39.54
CA ALA A 549 53.59 30.84 -39.92
C ALA A 549 53.12 30.87 -41.39
N SER A 550 53.81 30.14 -42.27
CA SER A 550 53.36 29.87 -43.65
C SER A 550 53.25 28.36 -43.93
N HIS A 551 52.05 27.78 -43.76
CA HIS A 551 51.81 26.36 -44.02
C HIS A 551 51.29 26.08 -45.45
N PRO A 552 51.97 25.24 -46.25
CA PRO A 552 51.40 24.70 -47.48
C PRO A 552 50.41 23.55 -47.18
N SER A 553 49.22 23.59 -47.77
CA SER A 553 48.18 22.56 -47.55
C SER A 553 48.50 21.25 -48.27
N PRO A 554 48.52 20.09 -47.59
CA PRO A 554 48.65 18.79 -48.24
C PRO A 554 47.35 18.42 -48.99
N LYS A 555 47.47 17.88 -50.20
CA LYS A 555 46.33 17.42 -51.02
C LYS A 555 45.98 15.96 -50.72
N GLY A 556 45.40 15.71 -49.54
CA GLY A 556 44.77 14.42 -49.23
C GLY A 556 43.38 14.32 -49.85
N VAL A 557 43.08 13.24 -50.59
CA VAL A 557 41.73 13.00 -51.15
C VAL A 557 40.79 12.58 -50.03
N ARG A 558 40.01 13.54 -49.53
CA ARG A 558 39.02 13.31 -48.46
C ARG A 558 37.79 12.62 -49.06
N GLY A 559 37.42 11.46 -48.52
CA GLY A 559 36.23 10.70 -48.97
C GLY A 559 34.95 11.53 -48.85
N GLN A 560 33.98 11.27 -49.74
CA GLN A 560 32.71 11.98 -49.77
C GLN A 560 31.87 11.69 -48.52
N SER A 561 31.87 12.64 -47.59
CA SER A 561 30.87 12.72 -46.52
C SER A 561 29.49 12.98 -47.14
N VAL A 562 28.50 12.16 -46.77
CA VAL A 562 27.11 12.26 -47.25
C VAL A 562 26.47 13.60 -46.85
N TYR A 563 27.00 14.29 -45.83
CA TYR A 563 26.56 15.60 -45.36
C TYR A 563 27.44 16.74 -45.89
N SER A 564 28.06 16.57 -47.07
CA SER A 564 29.02 17.53 -47.61
C SER A 564 28.89 17.70 -49.13
N GLU A 565 27.71 18.14 -49.58
CA GLU A 565 27.52 18.64 -50.95
C GLU A 565 28.45 19.82 -51.22
N ALA A 566 29.38 19.68 -52.17
CA ALA A 566 30.44 20.66 -52.41
C ALA A 566 29.94 22.05 -52.89
N ASN A 567 28.68 22.16 -53.30
CA ASN A 567 28.03 23.40 -53.75
C ASN A 567 26.81 23.79 -52.88
N GLY A 568 26.57 23.09 -51.77
CA GLY A 568 25.51 23.45 -50.84
C GLY A 568 25.83 24.77 -50.12
N VAL A 569 24.85 25.68 -50.00
CA VAL A 569 24.99 26.85 -49.12
C VAL A 569 25.25 26.33 -47.70
N PRO A 570 26.29 26.81 -46.98
CA PRO A 570 26.65 26.25 -45.70
C PRO A 570 25.50 26.40 -44.70
N VAL A 571 24.84 25.28 -44.41
CA VAL A 571 23.80 25.21 -43.38
C VAL A 571 24.49 25.41 -42.03
N MET A 572 24.40 26.64 -41.50
CA MET A 572 24.83 26.93 -40.14
C MET A 572 23.91 26.21 -39.15
N LEU A 573 24.21 24.94 -38.89
CA LEU A 573 23.74 24.24 -37.71
C LEU A 573 24.42 24.89 -36.50
N SER A 574 23.79 25.93 -35.96
CA SER A 574 24.14 26.51 -34.68
C SER A 574 24.00 25.42 -33.61
N SER A 575 25.13 24.81 -33.24
CA SER A 575 25.21 23.77 -32.21
C SER A 575 24.94 24.32 -30.80
N THR A 576 24.82 25.64 -30.66
CA THR A 576 24.28 26.30 -29.47
C THR A 576 22.77 26.44 -29.59
N PRO A 577 21.95 25.72 -28.80
CA PRO A 577 20.55 26.08 -28.62
C PRO A 577 20.48 27.47 -27.95
N PRO A 578 19.44 28.29 -28.23
CA PRO A 578 19.32 29.60 -27.61
C PRO A 578 19.21 29.47 -26.09
N LEU A 579 20.20 30.03 -25.39
CA LEU A 579 20.26 29.99 -23.92
C LEU A 579 19.01 30.63 -23.31
N PHE A 580 18.51 30.02 -22.23
CA PHE A 580 17.23 30.34 -21.56
C PHE A 580 17.14 31.73 -20.89
N GLN A 581 18.09 32.63 -21.19
CA GLN A 581 18.39 33.82 -20.40
C GLN A 581 17.32 34.94 -20.52
N GLU A 582 16.58 35.01 -21.63
CA GLU A 582 15.55 36.04 -21.86
C GLU A 582 14.29 35.90 -20.98
N MET A 583 13.93 34.68 -20.55
CA MET A 583 12.66 34.47 -19.80
C MET A 583 12.69 34.98 -18.34
N SER A 584 13.85 35.40 -17.84
CA SER A 584 14.02 35.87 -16.46
C SER A 584 13.69 37.35 -16.24
N LEU A 585 13.84 38.20 -17.27
CA LEU A 585 13.71 39.66 -17.15
C LEU A 585 12.28 40.19 -17.24
N ALA A 586 11.33 39.41 -17.79
CA ALA A 586 9.98 39.87 -18.08
C ALA A 586 9.02 39.97 -16.86
N LYS A 587 9.53 39.89 -15.61
CA LYS A 587 8.69 39.77 -14.41
C LYS A 587 9.02 40.68 -13.23
N TYR A 588 9.72 41.80 -13.47
CA TYR A 588 9.91 42.85 -12.45
C TYR A 588 9.60 44.24 -13.01
N GLY A 589 8.32 44.53 -13.21
CA GLY A 589 7.88 45.83 -13.71
C GLY A 589 6.36 45.92 -13.89
N ARG A 590 5.69 46.44 -12.85
CA ARG A 590 4.53 47.36 -12.88
C ARG A 590 3.71 47.24 -11.60
N SER A 591 4.08 48.03 -10.59
CA SER A 591 3.12 48.44 -9.56
C SER A 591 2.35 49.63 -10.12
N ASP A 592 1.03 49.50 -10.28
CA ASP A 592 0.16 50.61 -10.59
C ASP A 592 -1.11 50.52 -9.72
N HIS A 593 -1.50 51.66 -9.17
CA HIS A 593 -2.73 51.82 -8.41
C HIS A 593 -3.95 51.53 -9.29
N LEU A 594 -4.93 50.76 -8.79
CA LEU A 594 -6.31 50.98 -9.19
C LEU A 594 -7.28 50.77 -8.03
N SER A 595 -7.91 51.87 -7.62
CA SER A 595 -8.98 51.87 -6.63
C SER A 595 -10.23 51.20 -7.20
N MET A 596 -10.87 50.28 -6.47
CA MET A 596 -12.20 49.80 -6.83
C MET A 596 -13.26 50.54 -6.01
N GLU A 597 -13.96 51.44 -6.69
CA GLU A 597 -14.98 52.32 -6.13
C GLU A 597 -16.32 51.57 -5.97
N LEU A 598 -17.00 51.73 -4.84
CA LEU A 598 -18.27 51.02 -4.55
C LEU A 598 -19.16 51.83 -3.59
N GLY A 599 -20.01 52.68 -4.17
CA GLY A 599 -21.23 53.20 -3.52
C GLY A 599 -22.48 52.40 -3.97
N ALA A 600 -23.65 52.54 -3.34
CA ALA A 600 -24.01 53.35 -2.17
C ALA A 600 -25.30 52.78 -1.52
N GLY A 601 -25.60 53.18 -0.28
CA GLY A 601 -26.80 52.74 0.48
C GLY A 601 -26.48 52.50 1.97
N SER A 602 -26.29 53.50 2.83
CA SER A 602 -27.20 54.60 3.22
C SER A 602 -28.16 54.24 4.37
N GLU A 603 -27.67 54.29 5.62
CA GLU A 603 -28.44 54.85 6.74
C GLU A 603 -27.50 55.51 7.77
N LYS A 604 -28.05 56.14 8.83
CA LYS A 604 -27.36 57.16 9.66
C LYS A 604 -27.29 56.84 11.17
N VAL A 605 -26.58 57.71 11.90
CA VAL A 605 -26.46 57.82 13.38
C VAL A 605 -25.42 56.84 13.98
N GLY A 606 -24.50 57.26 14.87
CA GLY A 606 -24.21 58.60 15.42
C GLY A 606 -22.86 58.65 16.18
N TYR A 607 -22.39 59.83 16.58
CA TYR A 607 -21.09 60.03 17.25
C TYR A 607 -21.10 59.63 18.73
N THR A 608 -20.00 58.99 19.20
CA THR A 608 -19.22 59.48 20.37
C THR A 608 -17.82 58.87 20.45
N SER A 609 -16.87 59.66 20.94
CA SER A 609 -15.56 59.31 21.52
C SER A 609 -15.62 59.76 23.01
N PRO A 610 -14.59 59.68 23.91
CA PRO A 610 -13.18 59.29 23.70
C PRO A 610 -12.51 58.50 24.88
N GLN A 611 -11.17 58.38 24.78
CA GLN A 611 -10.15 58.29 25.85
C GLN A 611 -9.48 56.96 26.25
N ILE A 612 -8.18 57.15 26.53
CA ILE A 612 -7.10 56.30 27.07
C ILE A 612 -6.56 57.14 28.26
N PRO A 613 -6.25 56.63 29.47
CA PRO A 613 -4.85 56.29 29.84
C PRO A 613 -4.74 55.17 30.95
N PRO A 614 -3.66 55.02 31.77
CA PRO A 614 -2.61 54.03 31.44
C PRO A 614 -2.00 53.20 32.62
N GLN A 615 -1.01 52.35 32.30
CA GLN A 615 0.20 51.96 33.08
C GLN A 615 0.14 51.61 34.59
N SER A 616 0.48 50.35 34.93
CA SER A 616 1.65 49.92 35.77
C SER A 616 1.56 48.39 35.98
N ALA A 617 2.53 47.51 35.70
CA ALA A 617 4.00 47.46 35.97
C ALA A 617 4.36 46.95 37.38
N THR A 618 5.43 46.13 37.48
CA THR A 618 6.01 45.48 38.69
C THR A 618 5.17 44.37 39.37
N ASP A 619 5.72 43.30 39.95
CA ASP A 619 6.97 42.59 39.63
C ASP A 619 6.99 41.12 40.13
N SER A 620 7.96 40.35 39.61
CA SER A 620 8.76 39.27 40.21
C SER A 620 8.23 38.31 41.31
N ALA A 621 8.53 37.03 41.03
CA ALA A 621 9.21 36.08 41.92
C ALA A 621 8.44 35.21 42.95
N ARG A 622 8.24 33.95 42.52
CA ARG A 622 8.96 32.76 43.06
C ARG A 622 8.50 32.16 44.40
N SER A 623 8.42 30.81 44.38
CA SER A 623 8.78 29.86 45.46
C SER A 623 7.65 29.12 46.21
N ARG A 624 7.45 27.86 45.79
CA ARG A 624 7.51 26.64 46.63
C ARG A 624 6.43 26.32 47.69
N VAL A 625 6.04 25.04 47.62
CA VAL A 625 6.03 24.02 48.71
C VAL A 625 4.74 23.78 49.52
N ARG A 626 4.37 22.49 49.52
CA ARG A 626 3.52 21.72 50.46
C ARG A 626 2.02 22.05 50.51
N GLU A 627 1.14 21.08 50.23
CA GLU A 627 0.88 19.79 50.92
C GLU A 627 0.00 19.98 52.16
N ASN A 628 -1.27 19.57 52.06
CA ASN A 628 -1.98 19.05 53.23
C ASN A 628 -3.16 18.15 52.81
N SER A 629 -3.29 17.00 53.48
CA SER A 629 -4.43 16.10 53.36
C SER A 629 -5.36 16.24 54.56
N ARG A 630 -6.69 16.22 54.31
CA ARG A 630 -7.78 15.78 55.20
C ARG A 630 -9.02 15.66 54.29
N ARG A 631 -9.62 14.48 54.04
CA ARG A 631 -10.35 13.57 54.96
C ARG A 631 -11.38 14.27 55.85
N LEU A 632 -12.65 13.99 55.57
CA LEU A 632 -13.80 13.66 56.45
C LEU A 632 -15.05 13.62 55.52
N SER A 633 -15.62 12.44 55.22
CA SER A 633 -16.77 11.84 55.93
C SER A 633 -18.02 12.74 55.93
N SER A 634 -19.05 12.51 55.10
CA SER A 634 -20.06 11.40 55.14
C SER A 634 -21.42 11.90 55.67
N SER A 635 -22.49 11.76 54.89
CA SER A 635 -23.87 11.76 55.40
C SER A 635 -24.81 10.99 54.46
N SER A 636 -25.88 10.43 55.01
CA SER A 636 -26.86 9.56 54.33
C SER A 636 -28.23 10.25 54.19
N GLY A 637 -29.12 9.68 53.38
CA GLY A 637 -30.53 10.12 53.22
C GLY A 637 -30.86 10.38 51.74
N SER A 638 -31.50 9.49 50.95
CA SER A 638 -32.71 8.66 51.11
C SER A 638 -34.05 9.39 50.88
N SER A 639 -34.81 8.85 49.92
CA SER A 639 -36.29 8.80 49.84
C SER A 639 -37.14 9.99 49.33
N HIS A 640 -38.28 9.60 48.71
CA HIS A 640 -39.51 10.33 48.37
C HIS A 640 -39.59 11.32 47.18
N ALA A 641 -39.81 10.74 45.99
CA ALA A 641 -41.05 10.82 45.20
C ALA A 641 -41.93 12.10 45.21
N SER A 642 -42.35 12.53 44.00
CA SER A 642 -43.56 13.34 43.76
C SER A 642 -44.21 12.98 42.41
N ASN A 643 -45.51 13.25 42.27
CA ASN A 643 -46.38 12.76 41.18
C ASN A 643 -46.97 13.91 40.34
N GLY A 644 -47.34 13.64 39.08
CA GLY A 644 -48.27 14.46 38.27
C GLY A 644 -47.62 15.40 37.23
N SER A 645 -48.37 15.98 36.28
CA SER A 645 -49.77 15.70 35.94
C SER A 645 -50.13 16.09 34.49
N THR A 646 -51.17 15.43 33.99
CA THR A 646 -51.93 15.57 32.72
C THR A 646 -52.02 16.96 32.07
N ARG A 647 -51.92 17.01 30.73
CA ARG A 647 -52.71 17.95 29.90
C ARG A 647 -53.05 17.38 28.51
N GLN A 648 -54.19 17.82 27.96
CA GLN A 648 -54.77 17.40 26.68
C GLN A 648 -54.64 18.51 25.61
N GLY A 649 -54.71 18.17 24.31
CA GLY A 649 -54.87 19.15 23.22
C GLY A 649 -54.69 18.59 21.80
N LEU A 650 -55.80 18.46 21.05
CA LEU A 650 -55.84 18.28 19.58
C LEU A 650 -56.03 19.68 18.90
N PRO A 651 -56.05 19.89 17.54
CA PRO A 651 -56.46 18.95 16.47
C PRO A 651 -55.74 18.99 15.09
N SER A 652 -56.18 18.08 14.20
CA SER A 652 -56.35 18.18 12.72
C SER A 652 -55.16 18.38 11.73
N ASN A 653 -54.85 17.31 10.97
CA ASN A 653 -55.06 17.06 9.50
C ASN A 653 -54.98 18.25 8.48
N PRO A 654 -54.65 18.05 7.16
CA PRO A 654 -54.91 16.81 6.39
C PRO A 654 -53.91 16.35 5.28
N ARG A 655 -54.08 15.08 4.86
CA ARG A 655 -53.95 14.48 3.49
C ARG A 655 -52.82 14.91 2.52
N SER A 656 -52.12 13.89 2.02
CA SER A 656 -52.08 13.62 0.56
C SER A 656 -51.81 12.14 0.26
N ASN A 657 -52.81 11.41 -0.25
CA ASN A 657 -52.60 10.11 -0.90
C ASN A 657 -52.57 10.32 -2.42
N ILE A 658 -51.68 9.64 -3.13
CA ILE A 658 -51.75 9.46 -4.59
C ILE A 658 -51.75 7.96 -4.87
N SER A 659 -52.57 7.54 -5.84
CA SER A 659 -52.72 6.14 -6.25
C SER A 659 -52.65 6.03 -7.77
N THR A 660 -51.76 5.17 -8.25
CA THR A 660 -51.66 4.68 -9.63
C THR A 660 -51.23 3.22 -9.52
N SER A 661 -52.13 2.24 -9.64
CA SER A 661 -52.85 1.79 -10.84
C SER A 661 -51.95 0.99 -11.79
N ASN A 662 -52.13 -0.34 -11.78
CA ASN A 662 -51.55 -1.26 -12.75
C ASN A 662 -51.98 -0.90 -14.20
N LYS A 663 -51.10 -1.15 -15.17
CA LYS A 663 -51.44 -1.84 -16.44
C LYS A 663 -50.21 -2.14 -17.30
N PHE A 664 -50.15 -3.41 -17.74
CA PHE A 664 -49.10 -4.06 -18.54
C PHE A 664 -47.75 -4.24 -17.84
#